data_AF-I8ZY07-F1
#
_entry.id   AF-I8ZY07-F1
#
_cell.length_a   1.000
_cell.length_b   1.000
_cell.length_c   1.000
_cell.angle_alpha   90.00
_cell.angle_beta   90.00
_cell.angle_gamma   90.00
#
_symmetry.space_group_name_H-M   'P 1'
#
loop_
_entity.id
_entity.type
_entity.pdbx_description
1 polymer ?
#
loop_
_entity_poly.entity_id
_entity_poly.type
_entity_poly.pdbx_seq_one_letter_code
_entity_poly.pdbx_strand_id
1 'polypeptide(L)'
;MSQHIVFLLLGLGNGAVFGALALALTITYRSSGIINFATGSIALLAAYIYAYLRSGELIILLPGLPTTVDIGGDLPMGAALPIAVLLSALLGLGLHLLIFRPLRNAPPVAKAVASLGVSLVITALIAARMGTTAVAVDPIYPTDLWKAGSINVPGDRVYLAITVLVLAAAVSLVFARTRFGLATRATASSEKGAYVSGISPDRVAAGNWMISSAAAGLVGILIAPIVPLIPVSYTLFIVPALAAAIMGRFQHVLWATIAGIVIGALQSEAQYLQNSYDWLPSSGLPELVPLVLILIVLVVRAQPLPGRGAVITRNLGRAPRPHNVVLPTIVPTVLGVVGLIAFTGDLRDGLISTFVYAVIALSVVVVTGYAGQVSFAQLPLAGVAAFLVGPISEHLHIAFPFAPIVAALGATVVGVVIGLPALRIRGLTVAVVTFALAFALEALWFRNLDFVGSSGAAVPTPEIFGWDLGVGSGSDFPRVTFGVVCLLVLVLVGLGVAWLRTSTLGSQMLAVRANERSAAAAGVNVVRVKLAAFALGAFIAGIGGALLAYKFGNVTNDPFTAIIGLTFFGTVYLAGTTSVSGGILAGVTVVNGLVYALVDKVVSTGVWYEAVAALLLILTVILNPEGIVGPAHQVLERRRSRAGGARPDALVAPEDAVVAQAGEIVADAAAATSVPAVAFGDGDEPVLTVRDLTVRYGGVLAVDNLSLSVPPGRIVGLIGPNGAGKTTAIDAISGFARATGSVALAEQDLSVLRPHERVRAGLGRTFQAIELYEDLSVRENVSVGLTAGASRREAGSSRSDEVAATLALLRLTAVADRPAGELSQGQRQLVSIARALVGRPRVLLLDEPAGGLDTVESHWLGQRLRDIRASGVTILMVEHDMSLVLSLCDEIHVLDFGKVIAHGTPADIRSHPAVAQAYLGSTHAEEVSA
;
A
#
# COMPACT_ATOMS: atom_id res chain seq x y z
N MET A 1 31.38 -9.85 -30.20
CA MET A 1 31.69 -9.58 -28.77
C MET A 1 32.12 -8.13 -28.50
N SER A 2 32.90 -7.47 -29.37
CA SER A 2 33.39 -6.10 -29.11
C SER A 2 32.26 -5.05 -28.98
N GLN A 3 31.21 -5.09 -29.81
CA GLN A 3 30.14 -4.07 -29.78
C GLN A 3 29.26 -4.10 -28.53
N HIS A 4 28.87 -5.28 -28.02
CA HIS A 4 28.14 -5.40 -26.76
C HIS A 4 28.90 -4.75 -25.58
N ILE A 5 30.22 -4.96 -25.52
CA ILE A 5 31.05 -4.33 -24.48
C ILE A 5 31.07 -2.80 -24.66
N VAL A 6 31.12 -2.30 -25.89
CA VAL A 6 31.04 -0.84 -26.13
C VAL A 6 29.71 -0.27 -25.62
N PHE A 7 28.57 -0.89 -25.95
CA PHE A 7 27.27 -0.38 -25.48
C PHE A 7 27.10 -0.48 -23.97
N LEU A 8 27.56 -1.57 -23.34
CA LEU A 8 27.61 -1.67 -21.87
C LEU A 8 28.42 -0.52 -21.25
N LEU A 9 29.55 -0.15 -21.85
CA LEU A 9 30.38 0.96 -21.39
C LEU A 9 29.75 2.34 -21.71
N LEU A 10 29.08 2.50 -22.85
CA LEU A 10 28.35 3.72 -23.19
C LEU A 10 27.22 4.01 -22.21
N GLY A 11 26.58 2.95 -21.68
CA GLY A 11 25.55 3.02 -20.66
C GLY A 11 26.05 3.43 -19.27
N LEU A 12 27.36 3.49 -19.03
CA LEU A 12 27.92 3.93 -17.73
C LEU A 12 27.54 5.37 -17.40
N GLY A 13 27.39 6.26 -18.39
CA GLY A 13 26.99 7.65 -18.17
C GLY A 13 25.57 7.75 -17.59
N ASN A 14 24.59 7.20 -18.32
CA ASN A 14 23.19 7.11 -17.85
C ASN A 14 23.09 6.30 -16.55
N GLY A 15 23.88 5.22 -16.43
CA GLY A 15 23.94 4.40 -15.24
C GLY A 15 24.47 5.16 -14.01
N ALA A 16 25.44 6.04 -14.19
CA ALA A 16 25.93 6.91 -13.12
C ALA A 16 24.83 7.86 -12.64
N VAL A 17 24.02 8.40 -13.55
CA VAL A 17 22.82 9.21 -13.22
C VAL A 17 21.87 8.43 -12.34
N PHE A 18 21.50 7.22 -12.76
CA PHE A 18 20.55 6.39 -12.00
C PHE A 18 21.12 5.98 -10.64
N GLY A 19 22.40 5.59 -10.59
CA GLY A 19 23.07 5.19 -9.36
C GLY A 19 23.20 6.34 -8.36
N ALA A 20 23.35 7.56 -8.85
CA ALA A 20 23.45 8.76 -8.05
C ALA A 20 22.09 9.26 -7.53
N LEU A 21 21.05 9.26 -8.36
CA LEU A 21 19.68 9.50 -7.91
C LEU A 21 19.24 8.41 -6.92
N ALA A 22 19.62 7.15 -7.14
CA ALA A 22 19.35 6.04 -6.22
C ALA A 22 20.06 6.23 -4.88
N LEU A 23 21.27 6.81 -4.87
CA LEU A 23 21.97 7.20 -3.66
C LEU A 23 21.17 8.24 -2.86
N ALA A 24 20.73 9.33 -3.50
CA ALA A 24 19.95 10.37 -2.84
C ALA A 24 18.61 9.80 -2.30
N LEU A 25 17.89 9.01 -3.12
CA LEU A 25 16.66 8.34 -2.71
C LEU A 25 16.88 7.42 -1.50
N THR A 26 17.97 6.65 -1.48
CA THR A 26 18.28 5.73 -0.37
C THR A 26 18.55 6.48 0.92
N ILE A 27 19.24 7.63 0.85
CA ILE A 27 19.51 8.47 2.03
C ILE A 27 18.22 9.03 2.61
N THR A 28 17.34 9.59 1.77
CA THR A 28 16.06 10.15 2.22
C THR A 28 15.14 9.06 2.77
N TYR A 29 15.03 7.91 2.11
CA TYR A 29 14.18 6.82 2.56
C TYR A 29 14.64 6.27 3.91
N ARG A 30 15.95 6.09 4.11
CA ARG A 30 16.49 5.54 5.35
C ARG A 30 16.14 6.39 6.57
N SER A 31 16.16 7.72 6.44
CA SER A 31 15.92 8.62 7.57
C SER A 31 14.44 8.90 7.85
N SER A 32 13.62 8.93 6.80
CA SER A 32 12.25 9.43 6.87
C SER A 32 11.17 8.37 6.53
N GLY A 33 11.56 7.24 5.95
CA GLY A 33 10.65 6.24 5.40
C GLY A 33 9.91 6.70 4.14
N ILE A 34 10.35 7.79 3.50
CA ILE A 34 9.68 8.46 2.38
C ILE A 34 10.42 8.18 1.08
N ILE A 35 9.69 7.77 0.05
CA ILE A 35 10.22 7.80 -1.32
C ILE A 35 10.01 9.20 -1.87
N ASN A 36 11.11 9.92 -2.10
CA ASN A 36 11.09 11.30 -2.55
C ASN A 36 11.07 11.38 -4.08
N PHE A 37 9.88 11.47 -4.68
CA PHE A 37 9.72 11.62 -6.14
C PHE A 37 10.29 12.96 -6.67
N ALA A 38 10.45 13.98 -5.82
CA ALA A 38 11.06 15.26 -6.20
C ALA A 38 12.58 15.21 -6.36
N THR A 39 13.24 14.08 -6.11
CA THR A 39 14.71 13.98 -6.19
C THR A 39 15.25 14.40 -7.57
N GLY A 40 14.57 13.98 -8.65
CA GLY A 40 14.94 14.35 -10.02
C GLY A 40 14.74 15.84 -10.32
N SER A 41 13.63 16.44 -9.87
CA SER A 41 13.37 17.87 -10.06
C SER A 41 14.27 18.76 -9.18
N ILE A 42 14.67 18.30 -7.99
CA ILE A 42 15.67 18.99 -7.15
C ILE A 42 17.03 19.00 -7.86
N ALA A 43 17.43 17.86 -8.44
CA ALA A 43 18.65 17.77 -9.26
C ALA A 43 18.58 18.69 -10.49
N LEU A 44 17.40 18.79 -11.13
CA LEU A 44 17.18 19.66 -12.28
C LEU A 44 17.32 21.14 -11.90
N LEU A 45 16.68 21.55 -10.81
CA LEU A 45 16.76 22.92 -10.31
C LEU A 45 18.21 23.30 -9.97
N ALA A 46 18.97 22.41 -9.34
CA ALA A 46 20.38 22.63 -9.07
C ALA A 46 21.20 22.83 -10.36
N ALA A 47 20.90 22.07 -11.41
CA ALA A 47 21.55 22.19 -12.70
C ALA A 47 21.22 23.51 -13.40
N TYR A 48 19.96 23.96 -13.36
CA TYR A 48 19.57 25.28 -13.85
C TYR A 48 20.27 26.40 -13.08
N ILE A 49 20.28 26.33 -11.75
CA ILE A 49 20.98 27.31 -10.91
C ILE A 49 22.47 27.36 -11.31
N TYR A 50 23.12 26.21 -11.46
CA TYR A 50 24.51 26.16 -11.89
C TYR A 50 24.72 26.76 -13.29
N ALA A 51 23.88 26.41 -14.27
CA ALA A 51 23.98 26.90 -15.64
C ALA A 51 23.91 28.43 -15.72
N TYR A 52 22.98 29.04 -14.97
CA TYR A 52 22.82 30.50 -14.96
C TYR A 52 23.89 31.19 -14.11
N LEU A 53 24.35 30.59 -13.00
CA LEU A 53 25.48 31.13 -12.24
C LEU A 53 26.74 31.23 -13.12
N ARG A 54 26.93 30.26 -14.03
CA ARG A 54 28.04 30.26 -15.00
C ARG A 54 27.96 31.38 -16.03
N SER A 55 26.76 31.92 -16.29
CA SER A 55 26.51 33.07 -17.16
C SER A 55 26.31 34.38 -16.40
N GLY A 56 26.70 34.44 -15.12
CA GLY A 56 26.59 35.66 -14.30
C GLY A 56 25.18 36.02 -13.85
N GLU A 57 24.26 35.05 -13.83
CA GLU A 57 22.87 35.26 -13.43
C GLU A 57 22.43 34.31 -12.31
N LEU A 58 21.61 34.79 -11.37
CA LEU A 58 20.96 33.96 -10.36
C LEU A 58 19.45 33.86 -10.64
N ILE A 59 18.96 32.63 -10.86
CA ILE A 59 17.54 32.39 -11.13
C ILE A 59 16.68 32.68 -9.90
N ILE A 60 15.55 33.35 -10.12
CA ILE A 60 14.47 33.51 -9.14
C ILE A 60 13.17 32.90 -9.68
N LEU A 61 12.70 31.86 -8.99
CA LEU A 61 11.46 31.16 -9.32
C LEU A 61 10.19 31.84 -8.76
N LEU A 62 10.32 32.85 -7.89
CA LEU A 62 9.15 33.51 -7.30
C LEU A 62 8.39 34.35 -8.34
N PRO A 63 7.06 34.18 -8.47
CA PRO A 63 6.22 35.01 -9.32
C PRO A 63 6.33 36.50 -8.93
N GLY A 64 6.29 37.39 -9.92
CA GLY A 64 6.32 38.84 -9.71
C GLY A 64 7.71 39.46 -9.48
N LEU A 65 8.76 38.66 -9.32
CA LEU A 65 10.16 39.11 -9.32
C LEU A 65 10.79 38.98 -10.72
N PRO A 66 11.92 39.66 -11.02
CA PRO A 66 12.69 39.40 -12.24
C PRO A 66 13.08 37.92 -12.34
N THR A 67 13.13 37.36 -13.55
CA THR A 67 13.45 35.93 -13.80
C THR A 67 14.83 35.57 -13.30
N THR A 68 15.78 36.47 -13.49
CA THR A 68 17.17 36.36 -13.05
C THR A 68 17.64 37.66 -12.41
N VAL A 69 18.62 37.56 -11.52
CA VAL A 69 19.35 38.71 -10.96
C VAL A 69 20.80 38.61 -11.39
N ASP A 70 21.29 39.67 -12.02
CA ASP A 70 22.70 39.81 -12.39
C ASP A 70 23.57 39.87 -11.13
N ILE A 71 24.58 39.00 -11.07
CA ILE A 71 25.53 38.89 -9.96
C ILE A 71 26.89 39.53 -10.28
N GLY A 72 27.00 40.25 -11.39
CA GLY A 72 28.14 41.09 -11.73
C GLY A 72 29.25 40.40 -12.51
N GLY A 73 29.00 39.22 -13.09
CA GLY A 73 29.91 38.50 -13.99
C GLY A 73 29.87 36.97 -13.88
N ASP A 74 30.42 36.28 -14.90
CA ASP A 74 30.47 34.82 -14.99
C ASP A 74 31.21 34.18 -13.81
N LEU A 75 30.56 33.28 -13.08
CA LEU A 75 31.23 32.54 -12.01
C LEU A 75 32.04 31.37 -12.56
N PRO A 76 33.30 31.18 -12.11
CA PRO A 76 34.05 29.98 -12.43
C PRO A 76 33.38 28.74 -11.80
N MET A 77 33.58 27.57 -12.42
CA MET A 77 33.05 26.30 -11.92
C MET A 77 33.30 26.09 -10.42
N GLY A 78 34.50 26.43 -9.94
CA GLY A 78 34.90 26.27 -8.54
C GLY A 78 34.06 27.07 -7.54
N ALA A 79 33.43 28.17 -7.97
CA ALA A 79 32.52 28.97 -7.15
C ALA A 79 31.04 28.60 -7.39
N ALA A 80 30.64 28.42 -8.66
CA ALA A 80 29.26 28.11 -9.02
C ALA A 80 28.79 26.76 -8.44
N LEU A 81 29.64 25.74 -8.45
CA LEU A 81 29.28 24.38 -8.01
C LEU A 81 28.97 24.33 -6.50
N PRO A 82 29.84 24.80 -5.57
CA PRO A 82 29.50 24.83 -4.15
C PRO A 82 28.25 25.65 -3.82
N ILE A 83 28.04 26.78 -4.49
CA ILE A 83 26.85 27.63 -4.29
C ILE A 83 25.58 26.87 -4.68
N ALA A 84 25.54 26.26 -5.87
CA ALA A 84 24.38 25.50 -6.32
C ALA A 84 24.09 24.28 -5.41
N VAL A 85 25.13 23.59 -4.94
CA VAL A 85 24.99 22.47 -3.98
C VAL A 85 24.48 22.96 -2.62
N LEU A 86 24.97 24.11 -2.13
CA LEU A 86 24.50 24.71 -0.88
C LEU A 86 23.03 25.12 -0.98
N LEU A 87 22.63 25.77 -2.08
CA LEU A 87 21.23 26.13 -2.32
C LEU A 87 20.33 24.90 -2.40
N SER A 88 20.81 23.80 -2.99
CA SER A 88 20.11 22.51 -3.01
C SER A 88 19.96 21.92 -1.60
N ALA A 89 20.99 22.02 -0.76
CA ALA A 89 20.93 21.59 0.64
C ALA A 89 19.91 22.40 1.44
N LEU A 90 19.91 23.74 1.27
CA LEU A 90 18.97 24.65 1.91
C LEU A 90 17.53 24.42 1.44
N LEU A 91 17.33 24.16 0.14
CA LEU A 91 16.03 23.73 -0.39
C LEU A 91 15.57 22.45 0.30
N GLY A 92 16.45 21.45 0.44
CA GLY A 92 16.15 20.21 1.17
C GLY A 92 15.70 20.46 2.61
N LEU A 93 16.37 21.37 3.32
CA LEU A 93 15.96 21.80 4.66
C LEU A 93 14.58 22.48 4.65
N GLY A 94 14.35 23.39 3.71
CA GLY A 94 13.07 24.08 3.55
C GLY A 94 11.91 23.12 3.28
N LEU A 95 12.11 22.16 2.36
CA LEU A 95 11.14 21.12 2.06
C LEU A 95 10.84 20.24 3.28
N HIS A 96 11.87 19.86 4.06
CA HIS A 96 11.65 19.12 5.30
C HIS A 96 10.82 19.94 6.30
N LEU A 97 11.20 21.19 6.57
CA LEU A 97 10.55 22.02 7.59
C LEU A 97 9.12 22.40 7.23
N LEU A 98 8.87 22.75 5.96
CA LEU A 98 7.58 23.28 5.50
C LEU A 98 6.58 22.20 5.10
N ILE A 99 7.05 21.05 4.60
CA ILE A 99 6.18 20.02 4.00
C ILE A 99 6.25 18.71 4.79
N PHE A 100 7.44 18.13 4.94
CA PHE A 100 7.56 16.76 5.46
C PHE A 100 7.50 16.66 6.98
N ARG A 101 7.88 17.72 7.70
CA ARG A 101 7.76 17.81 9.15
C ARG A 101 6.29 17.86 9.59
N PRO A 102 5.40 18.70 9.02
CA PRO A 102 3.96 18.60 9.25
C PRO A 102 3.40 17.21 8.91
N LEU A 103 3.90 16.58 7.84
CA LEU A 103 3.45 15.27 7.39
C LEU A 103 4.08 14.09 8.14
N ARG A 104 4.86 14.29 9.21
CA ARG A 104 5.59 13.21 9.89
C ARG A 104 4.70 12.05 10.33
N ASN A 105 3.50 12.36 10.83
CA ASN A 105 2.54 11.37 11.30
C ASN A 105 1.55 10.92 10.21
N ALA A 106 1.64 11.50 9.01
CA ALA A 106 0.76 11.14 7.90
C ALA A 106 1.13 9.76 7.31
N PRO A 107 0.19 9.09 6.62
CA PRO A 107 0.47 7.83 5.96
C PRO A 107 1.61 7.95 4.92
N PRO A 108 2.37 6.86 4.66
CA PRO A 108 3.45 6.87 3.65
C PRO A 108 2.99 7.35 2.26
N VAL A 109 1.74 7.07 1.91
CA VAL A 109 1.12 7.48 0.64
C VAL A 109 0.96 9.00 0.56
N ALA A 110 0.51 9.64 1.65
CA ALA A 110 0.41 11.11 1.73
C ALA A 110 1.77 11.76 1.48
N LYS A 111 2.82 11.21 2.12
CA LYS A 111 4.19 11.70 1.98
C LYS A 111 4.71 11.54 0.54
N ALA A 112 4.39 10.42 -0.12
CA ALA A 112 4.70 10.20 -1.53
C ALA A 112 4.00 11.21 -2.45
N VAL A 113 2.69 11.43 -2.27
CA VAL A 113 1.90 12.42 -3.03
C VAL A 113 2.43 13.84 -2.80
N ALA A 114 2.80 14.19 -1.56
CA ALA A 114 3.43 15.47 -1.27
C ALA A 114 4.77 15.64 -1.99
N SER A 115 5.60 14.59 -2.05
CA SER A 115 6.87 14.63 -2.80
C SER A 115 6.66 14.75 -4.31
N LEU A 116 5.59 14.17 -4.86
CA LEU A 116 5.20 14.41 -6.24
C LEU A 116 4.78 15.86 -6.43
N GLY A 117 3.93 16.39 -5.56
CA GLY A 117 3.51 17.78 -5.59
C GLY A 117 4.70 18.73 -5.60
N VAL A 118 5.72 18.48 -4.78
CA VAL A 118 6.98 19.24 -4.80
C VAL A 118 7.65 19.15 -6.17
N SER A 119 7.69 17.96 -6.78
CA SER A 119 8.27 17.79 -8.10
C SER A 119 7.55 18.63 -9.14
N LEU A 120 6.22 18.57 -9.18
CA LEU A 120 5.36 19.32 -10.09
C LEU A 120 5.49 20.83 -9.89
N VAL A 121 5.55 21.31 -8.63
CA VAL A 121 5.79 22.73 -8.35
C VAL A 121 7.12 23.16 -8.93
N ILE A 122 8.21 22.42 -8.67
CA ILE A 122 9.54 22.78 -9.19
C ILE A 122 9.54 22.82 -10.73
N THR A 123 9.01 21.79 -11.39
CA THR A 123 9.02 21.73 -12.86
C THR A 123 8.11 22.78 -13.49
N ALA A 124 6.93 23.03 -12.93
CA ALA A 124 6.00 24.05 -13.41
C ALA A 124 6.58 25.46 -13.22
N LEU A 125 7.25 25.74 -12.09
CA LEU A 125 7.93 27.02 -11.88
C LEU A 125 9.09 27.23 -12.87
N ILE A 126 9.89 26.19 -13.16
CA ILE A 126 10.95 26.27 -14.17
C ILE A 126 10.35 26.53 -15.55
N ALA A 127 9.33 25.77 -15.95
CA ALA A 127 8.67 25.93 -17.26
C ALA A 127 8.05 27.33 -17.42
N ALA A 128 7.38 27.83 -16.38
CA ALA A 128 6.74 29.14 -16.39
C ALA A 128 7.74 30.31 -16.45
N ARG A 129 8.95 30.14 -15.91
CA ARG A 129 9.93 31.22 -15.75
C ARG A 129 11.06 31.18 -16.77
N MET A 130 11.53 29.99 -17.10
CA MET A 130 12.68 29.76 -17.98
C MET A 130 12.24 29.31 -19.38
N GLY A 131 10.95 28.98 -19.55
CA GLY A 131 10.42 28.39 -20.77
C GLY A 131 10.72 26.89 -20.88
N THR A 132 10.44 26.34 -22.05
CA THR A 132 10.61 24.92 -22.39
C THR A 132 11.79 24.67 -23.33
N THR A 133 12.55 25.72 -23.67
CA THR A 133 13.72 25.65 -24.53
C THR A 133 14.88 24.96 -23.81
N ALA A 134 15.64 24.16 -24.56
CA ALA A 134 16.78 23.45 -24.02
C ALA A 134 17.91 24.42 -23.66
N VAL A 135 18.38 24.37 -22.41
CA VAL A 135 19.60 25.08 -21.97
C VAL A 135 20.76 24.10 -21.97
N ALA A 136 21.81 24.42 -22.73
CA ALA A 136 23.05 23.66 -22.77
C ALA A 136 24.03 24.14 -21.68
N VAL A 137 24.85 23.23 -21.18
CA VAL A 137 25.85 23.52 -20.13
C VAL A 137 27.22 23.05 -20.60
N ASP A 138 28.25 23.86 -20.34
CA ASP A 138 29.62 23.54 -20.71
C ASP A 138 30.11 22.23 -20.06
N PRO A 139 30.95 21.44 -20.76
CA PRO A 139 31.55 20.22 -20.20
C PRO A 139 32.32 20.47 -18.90
N ILE A 140 32.01 19.65 -17.89
CA ILE A 140 32.72 19.65 -16.59
C ILE A 140 33.94 18.72 -16.62
N TYR A 141 33.80 17.58 -17.29
CA TYR A 141 34.87 16.59 -17.47
C TYR A 141 35.48 16.69 -18.86
N PRO A 142 36.73 16.23 -19.04
CA PRO A 142 37.33 16.07 -20.36
C PRO A 142 36.45 15.16 -21.23
N THR A 143 36.16 15.63 -22.45
CA THR A 143 35.35 14.90 -23.44
C THR A 143 36.20 14.00 -24.34
N ASP A 144 37.50 13.90 -24.06
CA ASP A 144 38.43 13.03 -24.79
C ASP A 144 37.98 11.58 -24.77
N LEU A 145 38.18 10.88 -25.90
CA LEU A 145 37.83 9.48 -26.03
C LEU A 145 38.84 8.61 -25.28
N TRP A 146 38.34 7.79 -24.36
CA TRP A 146 39.12 6.71 -23.77
C TRP A 146 39.26 5.57 -24.81
N LYS A 147 40.50 5.29 -25.22
CA LYS A 147 40.83 4.30 -26.25
C LYS A 147 41.42 3.05 -25.60
N ALA A 148 40.69 1.94 -25.65
CA ALA A 148 41.18 0.63 -25.22
C ALA A 148 40.99 -0.38 -26.36
N GLY A 149 42.04 -0.59 -27.17
CA GLY A 149 41.96 -1.40 -28.39
C GLY A 149 40.98 -0.80 -29.40
N SER A 150 39.94 -1.56 -29.77
CA SER A 150 38.87 -1.11 -30.68
C SER A 150 37.70 -0.41 -29.98
N ILE A 151 37.75 -0.25 -28.65
CA ILE A 151 36.67 0.34 -27.84
C ILE A 151 36.96 1.83 -27.64
N ASN A 152 36.05 2.68 -28.14
CA ASN A 152 36.09 4.13 -27.95
C ASN A 152 34.89 4.54 -27.09
N VAL A 153 35.16 5.11 -25.91
CA VAL A 153 34.12 5.58 -24.98
C VAL A 153 34.40 7.02 -24.59
N PRO A 154 33.41 7.93 -24.61
CA PRO A 154 33.57 9.28 -24.08
C PRO A 154 34.05 9.29 -22.63
N GLY A 155 35.16 9.98 -22.35
CA GLY A 155 35.81 9.99 -21.03
C GLY A 155 34.91 10.57 -19.93
N ASP A 156 34.15 11.60 -20.24
CA ASP A 156 33.18 12.26 -19.36
C ASP A 156 32.21 11.28 -18.67
N ARG A 157 31.69 10.27 -19.39
CA ARG A 157 30.80 9.23 -18.85
C ARG A 157 31.50 8.33 -17.84
N VAL A 158 32.77 8.00 -18.09
CA VAL A 158 33.57 7.15 -17.21
C VAL A 158 33.95 7.92 -15.95
N TYR A 159 34.40 9.17 -16.09
CA TYR A 159 34.70 10.04 -14.95
C TYR A 159 33.48 10.30 -14.07
N LEU A 160 32.30 10.48 -14.67
CA LEU A 160 31.04 10.60 -13.95
C LEU A 160 30.74 9.33 -13.13
N ALA A 161 30.85 8.15 -13.73
CA ALA A 161 30.61 6.87 -13.04
C ALA A 161 31.58 6.65 -11.86
N ILE A 162 32.87 6.97 -12.05
CA ILE A 162 33.87 6.90 -10.98
C ILE A 162 33.53 7.88 -9.85
N THR A 163 33.19 9.13 -10.19
CA THR A 163 32.86 10.17 -9.21
C THR A 163 31.65 9.78 -8.36
N VAL A 164 30.61 9.22 -9.00
CA VAL A 164 29.41 8.74 -8.31
C VAL A 164 29.71 7.56 -7.38
N LEU A 165 30.57 6.60 -7.79
CA LEU A 165 31.00 5.50 -6.94
C LEU A 165 31.83 5.96 -5.74
N VAL A 166 32.74 6.91 -5.94
CA VAL A 166 33.54 7.51 -4.87
C VAL A 166 32.64 8.25 -3.89
N LEU A 167 31.68 9.04 -4.39
CA LEU A 167 30.67 9.70 -3.56
C LEU A 167 29.85 8.69 -2.75
N ALA A 168 29.42 7.59 -3.37
CA ALA A 168 28.68 6.53 -2.69
C ALA A 168 29.49 5.82 -1.61
N ALA A 169 30.78 5.56 -1.85
CA ALA A 169 31.69 5.01 -0.87
C ALA A 169 31.92 5.97 0.29
N ALA A 170 32.17 7.25 0.01
CA ALA A 170 32.37 8.29 1.01
C ALA A 170 31.13 8.46 1.90
N VAL A 171 29.94 8.60 1.31
CA VAL A 171 28.67 8.67 2.05
C VAL A 171 28.46 7.38 2.86
N SER A 172 28.68 6.20 2.27
CA SER A 172 28.54 4.93 3.00
C SER A 172 29.47 4.85 4.21
N LEU A 173 30.71 5.33 4.09
CA LEU A 173 31.68 5.39 5.18
C LEU A 173 31.24 6.34 6.29
N VAL A 174 30.79 7.55 5.92
CA VAL A 174 30.25 8.54 6.85
C VAL A 174 29.07 7.95 7.63
N PHE A 175 28.11 7.32 6.97
CA PHE A 175 26.96 6.70 7.63
C PHE A 175 27.33 5.45 8.46
N ALA A 176 28.42 4.76 8.10
CA ALA A 176 28.88 3.60 8.84
C ALA A 176 29.63 3.99 10.13
N ARG A 177 30.44 5.05 10.09
CA ARG A 177 31.40 5.37 11.17
C ARG A 177 31.10 6.62 12.00
N THR A 178 30.22 7.51 11.54
CA THR A 178 29.91 8.73 12.32
C THR A 178 28.75 8.52 13.30
N ARG A 179 28.74 9.34 14.37
CA ARG A 179 27.60 9.41 15.32
C ARG A 179 26.30 9.77 14.62
N PHE A 180 26.34 10.66 13.62
CA PHE A 180 25.18 11.01 12.80
C PHE A 180 24.65 9.80 12.02
N GLY A 181 25.53 8.98 11.45
CA GLY A 181 25.16 7.75 10.76
C GLY A 181 24.53 6.69 11.68
N LEU A 182 25.07 6.53 12.90
CA LEU A 182 24.50 5.68 13.94
C LEU A 182 23.11 6.19 14.39
N ALA A 183 22.98 7.50 14.62
CA ALA A 183 21.70 8.13 14.95
C ALA A 183 20.66 7.93 13.85
N THR A 184 21.04 8.09 12.58
CA THR A 184 20.14 7.83 11.44
C THR A 184 19.68 6.38 11.41
N ARG A 185 20.56 5.41 11.65
CA ARG A 185 20.17 3.99 11.76
C ARG A 185 19.21 3.72 12.91
N ALA A 186 19.47 4.31 14.07
CA ALA A 186 18.60 4.15 15.24
C ALA A 186 17.20 4.70 14.95
N THR A 187 17.10 5.94 14.44
CA THR A 187 15.83 6.57 14.06
C THR A 187 15.09 5.79 12.98
N ALA A 188 15.81 5.26 11.98
CA ALA A 188 15.22 4.42 10.92
C ALA A 188 14.58 3.13 11.45
N SER A 189 15.17 2.55 12.50
CA SER A 189 14.69 1.30 13.10
C SER A 189 13.49 1.51 14.03
N SER A 190 13.52 2.59 14.82
CA SER A 190 12.44 2.97 15.73
C SER A 190 12.56 4.44 16.06
N GLU A 191 11.65 5.25 15.52
CA GLU A 191 11.60 6.69 15.83
C GLU A 191 11.35 6.92 17.33
N LYS A 192 10.43 6.15 17.92
CA LYS A 192 10.17 6.17 19.36
C LYS A 192 11.42 5.75 20.14
N GLY A 193 12.08 4.66 19.75
CA GLY A 193 13.31 4.18 20.41
C GLY A 193 14.43 5.21 20.38
N ALA A 194 14.62 5.90 19.26
CA ALA A 194 15.59 6.98 19.13
C ALA A 194 15.25 8.16 20.06
N TYR A 195 13.97 8.55 20.13
CA TYR A 195 13.50 9.62 21.00
C TYR A 195 13.76 9.31 22.48
N VAL A 196 13.42 8.11 22.96
CA VAL A 196 13.68 7.68 24.35
C VAL A 196 15.19 7.58 24.64
N SER A 197 16.00 7.33 23.62
CA SER A 197 17.47 7.31 23.72
C SER A 197 18.11 8.71 23.67
N GLY A 198 17.33 9.79 23.70
CA GLY A 198 17.82 11.18 23.68
C GLY A 198 18.22 11.69 22.30
N ILE A 199 17.95 10.96 21.22
CA ILE A 199 18.23 11.36 19.84
C ILE A 199 16.98 12.03 19.28
N SER A 200 17.08 13.30 18.86
CA SER A 200 15.96 14.00 18.19
C SER A 200 15.77 13.47 16.76
N PRO A 201 14.67 12.77 16.44
CA PRO A 201 14.43 12.26 15.09
C PRO A 201 14.31 13.38 14.04
N ASP A 202 13.76 14.53 14.45
CA ASP A 202 13.51 15.67 13.56
C ASP A 202 14.83 16.32 13.10
N ARG A 203 15.79 16.50 14.01
CA ARG A 203 17.13 17.02 13.65
C ARG A 203 17.89 16.06 12.73
N VAL A 204 17.78 14.76 13.01
CA VAL A 204 18.39 13.71 12.18
C VAL A 204 17.74 13.68 10.79
N ALA A 205 16.42 13.79 10.70
CA ALA A 205 15.69 13.87 9.44
C ALA A 205 16.09 15.12 8.64
N ALA A 206 16.09 16.30 9.25
CA ALA A 206 16.48 17.55 8.60
C ALA A 206 17.89 17.48 7.99
N GLY A 207 18.88 16.96 8.75
CA GLY A 207 20.23 16.77 8.24
C GLY A 207 20.30 15.79 7.07
N ASN A 208 19.53 14.71 7.10
CA ASN A 208 19.47 13.75 5.99
C ASN A 208 18.80 14.33 4.74
N TRP A 209 17.78 15.19 4.89
CA TRP A 209 17.15 15.90 3.78
C TRP A 209 18.10 16.89 3.11
N MET A 210 18.91 17.61 3.89
CA MET A 210 19.97 18.47 3.38
C MET A 210 21.02 17.68 2.59
N ILE A 211 21.57 16.60 3.18
CA ILE A 211 22.60 15.76 2.55
C ILE A 211 22.07 15.12 1.26
N SER A 212 20.84 14.61 1.28
CA SER A 212 20.23 14.00 0.09
C SER A 212 20.02 15.02 -1.03
N SER A 213 19.49 16.21 -0.70
CA SER A 213 19.26 17.26 -1.70
C SER A 213 20.57 17.84 -2.24
N ALA A 214 21.60 17.95 -1.40
CA ALA A 214 22.96 18.32 -1.82
C ALA A 214 23.56 17.26 -2.76
N ALA A 215 23.40 15.98 -2.45
CA ALA A 215 23.86 14.89 -3.30
C ALA A 215 23.11 14.87 -4.64
N ALA A 216 21.78 15.01 -4.62
CA ALA A 216 20.96 15.12 -5.84
C ALA A 216 21.36 16.35 -6.67
N GLY A 217 21.59 17.50 -6.02
CA GLY A 217 22.00 18.72 -6.69
C GLY A 217 23.38 18.62 -7.33
N LEU A 218 24.39 18.13 -6.60
CA LEU A 218 25.74 17.87 -7.12
C LEU A 218 25.68 16.99 -8.37
N VAL A 219 24.90 15.92 -8.30
CA VAL A 219 24.75 14.96 -9.39
C VAL A 219 24.03 15.60 -10.57
N GLY A 220 22.95 16.34 -10.34
CA GLY A 220 22.22 17.05 -11.38
C GLY A 220 23.12 18.01 -12.18
N ILE A 221 24.04 18.69 -11.49
CA ILE A 221 25.04 19.57 -12.11
C ILE A 221 26.03 18.76 -12.95
N LEU A 222 26.55 17.65 -12.43
CA LEU A 222 27.50 16.80 -13.16
C LEU A 222 26.92 16.17 -14.43
N ILE A 223 25.58 16.06 -14.52
CA ILE A 223 24.86 15.47 -15.66
C ILE A 223 24.50 16.52 -16.72
N ALA A 224 24.40 17.79 -16.33
CA ALA A 224 23.92 18.87 -17.18
C ALA A 224 24.65 19.02 -18.54
N PRO A 225 25.96 18.71 -18.65
CA PRO A 225 26.64 18.74 -19.95
C PRO A 225 26.27 17.57 -20.88
N ILE A 226 25.73 16.47 -20.34
CA ILE A 226 25.38 15.26 -21.08
C ILE A 226 23.91 15.30 -21.50
N VAL A 227 23.03 15.79 -20.62
CA VAL A 227 21.58 15.83 -20.84
C VAL A 227 21.13 17.29 -20.82
N PRO A 228 20.53 17.80 -21.91
CA PRO A 228 20.08 19.18 -21.95
C PRO A 228 19.03 19.47 -20.87
N LEU A 229 19.08 20.69 -20.34
CA LEU A 229 18.16 21.13 -19.30
C LEU A 229 16.83 21.54 -19.92
N ILE A 230 15.80 20.75 -19.64
CA ILE A 230 14.41 20.95 -20.03
C ILE A 230 13.56 20.65 -18.77
N PRO A 231 12.42 21.32 -18.52
CA PRO A 231 11.68 21.21 -17.26
C PRO A 231 11.31 19.78 -16.79
N VAL A 232 11.31 18.77 -17.67
CA VAL A 232 10.92 17.39 -17.35
C VAL A 232 12.04 16.35 -17.52
N SER A 233 13.23 16.72 -17.99
CA SER A 233 14.23 15.72 -18.44
C SER A 233 14.77 14.83 -17.30
N TYR A 234 14.97 15.38 -16.09
CA TYR A 234 15.51 14.61 -14.97
C TYR A 234 14.44 13.88 -14.15
N THR A 235 13.16 14.27 -14.24
CA THR A 235 12.09 13.63 -13.47
C THR A 235 11.83 12.21 -13.95
N LEU A 236 12.07 11.93 -15.24
CA LEU A 236 11.93 10.59 -15.83
C LEU A 236 12.97 9.59 -15.30
N PHE A 237 14.15 10.05 -14.86
CA PHE A 237 15.19 9.19 -14.30
C PHE A 237 14.84 8.58 -12.93
N ILE A 238 13.74 9.02 -12.31
CA ILE A 238 13.29 8.50 -11.03
C ILE A 238 12.97 7.00 -11.10
N VAL A 239 12.43 6.49 -12.22
CA VAL A 239 12.04 5.07 -12.37
C VAL A 239 13.24 4.12 -12.27
N PRO A 240 14.28 4.25 -13.11
CA PRO A 240 15.48 3.41 -12.98
C PRO A 240 16.21 3.62 -11.65
N ALA A 241 16.21 4.84 -11.10
CA ALA A 241 16.77 5.12 -9.78
C ALA A 241 16.02 4.38 -8.64
N LEU A 242 14.69 4.26 -8.73
CA LEU A 242 13.89 3.49 -7.78
C LEU A 242 14.16 1.99 -7.89
N ALA A 243 14.31 1.46 -9.11
CA ALA A 243 14.71 0.07 -9.33
C ALA A 243 16.06 -0.24 -8.67
N ALA A 244 17.03 0.65 -8.87
CA ALA A 244 18.35 0.58 -8.24
C ALA A 244 18.27 0.63 -6.70
N ALA A 245 17.46 1.55 -6.15
CA ALA A 245 17.24 1.66 -4.71
C ALA A 245 16.59 0.41 -4.10
N ILE A 246 15.63 -0.22 -4.79
CA ILE A 246 15.02 -1.50 -4.39
C ILE A 246 16.07 -2.62 -4.33
N MET A 247 16.99 -2.69 -5.31
CA MET A 247 18.07 -3.68 -5.28
C MET A 247 18.96 -3.53 -4.04
N GLY A 248 19.26 -2.28 -3.66
CA GLY A 248 19.96 -1.88 -2.44
C GLY A 248 19.11 -1.93 -1.16
N ARG A 249 17.87 -2.44 -1.21
CA ARG A 249 16.90 -2.55 -0.10
C ARG A 249 16.56 -1.23 0.58
N PHE A 250 16.80 -0.09 -0.09
CA PHE A 250 16.76 1.25 0.52
C PHE A 250 17.59 1.38 1.81
N GLN A 251 18.58 0.50 2.02
CA GLN A 251 19.44 0.50 3.21
C GLN A 251 20.91 0.59 2.84
N HIS A 252 21.30 0.03 1.70
CA HIS A 252 22.69 -0.05 1.26
C HIS A 252 22.95 0.91 0.09
N VAL A 253 23.47 2.10 0.41
CA VAL A 253 23.74 3.18 -0.56
C VAL A 253 24.68 2.71 -1.68
N LEU A 254 25.82 2.10 -1.36
CA LEU A 254 26.78 1.64 -2.36
C LEU A 254 26.18 0.60 -3.33
N TRP A 255 25.42 -0.37 -2.82
CA TRP A 255 24.77 -1.38 -3.66
C TRP A 255 23.66 -0.80 -4.53
N ALA A 256 22.91 0.20 -4.04
CA ALA A 256 21.96 0.94 -4.85
C ALA A 256 22.65 1.69 -6.00
N THR A 257 23.79 2.34 -5.73
CA THR A 257 24.56 3.04 -6.75
C THR A 257 25.11 2.08 -7.82
N ILE A 258 25.73 0.97 -7.41
CA ILE A 258 26.22 -0.06 -8.34
C ILE A 258 25.06 -0.59 -9.19
N ALA A 259 23.92 -0.87 -8.57
CA ALA A 259 22.73 -1.35 -9.28
C ALA A 259 22.23 -0.34 -10.33
N GLY A 260 22.28 0.96 -10.05
CA GLY A 260 21.93 2.00 -11.02
C GLY A 260 22.88 2.04 -12.22
N ILE A 261 24.19 1.88 -11.97
CA ILE A 261 25.20 1.80 -13.04
C ILE A 261 24.94 0.57 -13.92
N VAL A 262 24.66 -0.58 -13.31
CA VAL A 262 24.32 -1.82 -14.02
C VAL A 262 23.02 -1.64 -14.83
N ILE A 263 21.99 -1.00 -14.27
CA ILE A 263 20.75 -0.69 -15.00
C ILE A 263 21.05 0.14 -16.24
N GLY A 264 21.86 1.21 -16.14
CA GLY A 264 22.20 2.03 -17.31
C GLY A 264 23.01 1.29 -18.37
N ALA A 265 23.94 0.44 -17.96
CA ALA A 265 24.67 -0.44 -18.88
C ALA A 265 23.71 -1.39 -19.61
N LEU A 266 22.81 -2.05 -18.89
CA LEU A 266 21.80 -2.95 -19.45
C LEU A 266 20.79 -2.21 -20.34
N GLN A 267 20.44 -0.97 -20.03
CA GLN A 267 19.58 -0.15 -20.89
C GLN A 267 20.26 0.20 -22.21
N SER A 268 21.53 0.54 -22.18
CA SER A 268 22.29 0.82 -23.41
C SER A 268 22.49 -0.44 -24.25
N GLU A 269 22.67 -1.61 -23.62
CA GLU A 269 22.71 -2.90 -24.31
C GLU A 269 21.33 -3.26 -24.89
N ALA A 270 20.25 -3.05 -24.14
CA ALA A 270 18.89 -3.23 -24.65
C ALA A 270 18.62 -2.36 -25.87
N GLN A 271 19.08 -1.10 -25.87
CA GLN A 271 18.98 -0.21 -27.03
C GLN A 271 19.77 -0.75 -28.23
N TYR A 272 20.96 -1.33 -28.01
CA TYR A 272 21.72 -1.97 -29.07
C TYR A 272 21.00 -3.17 -29.67
N LEU A 273 20.47 -4.07 -28.82
CA LEU A 273 19.69 -5.23 -29.26
C LEU A 273 18.45 -4.79 -30.05
N GLN A 274 17.75 -3.77 -29.56
CA GLN A 274 16.59 -3.17 -30.23
C GLN A 274 16.90 -2.71 -31.66
N ASN A 275 18.07 -2.10 -31.87
CA ASN A 275 18.49 -1.61 -33.19
C ASN A 275 19.14 -2.70 -34.07
N SER A 276 19.51 -3.85 -33.49
CA SER A 276 20.25 -4.91 -34.19
C SER A 276 19.35 -6.05 -34.67
N TYR A 277 18.17 -6.20 -34.09
CA TYR A 277 17.27 -7.33 -34.37
C TYR A 277 15.86 -6.84 -34.75
N ASP A 278 15.46 -7.09 -35.98
CA ASP A 278 14.18 -6.64 -36.54
C ASP A 278 12.94 -7.29 -35.88
N TRP A 279 13.10 -8.40 -35.15
CA TRP A 279 11.99 -9.05 -34.42
C TRP A 279 11.70 -8.41 -33.05
N LEU A 280 12.59 -7.54 -32.56
CA LEU A 280 12.37 -6.77 -31.34
C LEU A 280 11.58 -5.49 -31.65
N PRO A 281 10.79 -4.96 -30.68
CA PRO A 281 10.03 -3.73 -30.89
C PRO A 281 10.97 -2.55 -31.19
N SER A 282 10.58 -1.65 -32.10
CA SER A 282 11.44 -0.52 -32.51
C SER A 282 11.66 0.54 -31.41
N SER A 283 10.88 0.51 -30.32
CA SER A 283 11.04 1.37 -29.16
C SER A 283 10.64 0.70 -27.83
N GLY A 284 11.17 1.23 -26.72
CA GLY A 284 10.74 0.92 -25.36
C GLY A 284 11.47 -0.23 -24.66
N LEU A 285 12.40 -0.92 -25.34
CA LEU A 285 13.16 -2.03 -24.75
C LEU A 285 14.07 -1.60 -23.60
N PRO A 286 14.77 -0.45 -23.64
CA PRO A 286 15.53 0.06 -22.49
C PRO A 286 14.64 0.32 -21.25
N GLU A 287 13.43 0.83 -21.43
CA GLU A 287 12.50 1.16 -20.34
C GLU A 287 11.94 -0.08 -19.63
N LEU A 288 12.00 -1.26 -20.26
CA LEU A 288 11.67 -2.54 -19.63
C LEU A 288 12.71 -3.00 -18.60
N VAL A 289 13.98 -2.63 -18.79
CA VAL A 289 15.09 -3.16 -17.97
C VAL A 289 14.85 -2.92 -16.47
N PRO A 290 14.50 -1.70 -16.00
CA PRO A 290 14.17 -1.46 -14.59
C PRO A 290 13.00 -2.30 -14.10
N LEU A 291 11.93 -2.44 -14.90
CA LEU A 291 10.75 -3.22 -14.54
C LEU A 291 11.12 -4.69 -14.34
N VAL A 292 11.77 -5.32 -15.32
CA VAL A 292 12.18 -6.73 -15.26
C VAL A 292 13.08 -7.00 -14.06
N LEU A 293 14.04 -6.12 -13.79
CA LEU A 293 14.93 -6.25 -12.63
C LEU A 293 14.17 -6.13 -11.31
N ILE A 294 13.23 -5.19 -11.19
CA ILE A 294 12.33 -5.13 -10.04
C ILE A 294 11.58 -6.46 -9.90
N LEU A 295 10.94 -6.96 -10.97
CA LEU A 295 10.17 -8.20 -10.93
C LEU A 295 11.02 -9.41 -10.49
N ILE A 296 12.22 -9.58 -11.03
CA ILE A 296 13.15 -10.66 -10.66
C ILE A 296 13.49 -10.56 -9.17
N VAL A 297 13.89 -9.37 -8.69
CA VAL A 297 14.27 -9.16 -7.30
C VAL A 297 13.11 -9.49 -6.36
N LEU A 298 11.88 -9.11 -6.73
CA LEU A 298 10.68 -9.38 -5.94
C LEU A 298 10.32 -10.86 -5.92
N VAL A 299 10.42 -11.57 -7.06
CA VAL A 299 10.13 -13.01 -7.12
C VAL A 299 11.10 -13.79 -6.25
N VAL A 300 12.39 -13.45 -6.29
CA VAL A 300 13.47 -14.15 -5.55
C VAL A 300 13.43 -13.84 -4.05
N ARG A 301 13.09 -12.61 -3.64
CA ARG A 301 13.21 -12.15 -2.24
C ARG A 301 11.89 -12.16 -1.44
N ALA A 302 10.81 -12.67 -2.01
CA ALA A 302 9.48 -12.61 -1.42
C ALA A 302 9.28 -13.45 -0.15
N GLN A 303 8.68 -12.84 0.89
CA GLN A 303 8.04 -13.56 2.00
C GLN A 303 6.51 -13.43 1.90
N PRO A 304 5.72 -14.52 1.92
CA PRO A 304 4.30 -14.50 1.58
C PRO A 304 3.38 -13.88 2.65
N LEU A 305 3.77 -13.84 3.92
CA LEU A 305 2.96 -13.30 5.04
C LEU A 305 3.84 -12.50 6.00
N PRO A 306 3.29 -11.51 6.74
CA PRO A 306 4.08 -10.73 7.70
C PRO A 306 4.60 -11.67 8.79
N GLY A 307 5.90 -11.55 9.08
CA GLY A 307 6.49 -12.18 10.25
C GLY A 307 6.02 -11.51 11.55
N ARG A 308 6.31 -12.13 12.68
CA ARG A 308 6.01 -11.58 14.01
C ARG A 308 6.65 -10.20 14.20
N GLY A 309 5.94 -9.31 14.89
CA GLY A 309 6.42 -7.97 15.21
C GLY A 309 6.47 -6.99 14.03
N ALA A 310 5.94 -7.37 12.86
CA ALA A 310 5.76 -6.43 11.76
C ALA A 310 4.80 -5.32 12.20
N VAL A 311 5.28 -4.07 12.22
CA VAL A 311 4.47 -2.90 12.60
C VAL A 311 3.36 -2.73 11.56
N ILE A 312 2.12 -2.97 11.98
CA ILE A 312 0.94 -2.70 11.15
C ILE A 312 0.72 -1.19 11.19
N THR A 313 1.23 -0.49 10.19
CA THR A 313 0.99 0.95 10.03
C THR A 313 -0.42 1.19 9.50
N ARG A 314 -1.16 2.11 10.12
CA ARG A 314 -2.42 2.63 9.57
C ARG A 314 -2.11 3.33 8.25
N ASN A 315 -2.53 2.75 7.14
CA ASN A 315 -2.11 3.20 5.81
C ASN A 315 -3.12 4.16 5.13
N LEU A 316 -4.40 4.13 5.50
CA LEU A 316 -5.48 4.87 4.84
C LEU A 316 -6.67 5.09 5.81
N GLY A 317 -7.52 6.09 5.58
CA GLY A 317 -8.67 6.44 6.44
C GLY A 317 -9.88 5.50 6.33
N ARG A 318 -10.93 5.70 7.15
CA ARG A 318 -12.11 4.81 7.18
C ARG A 318 -12.75 4.63 5.79
N ALA A 319 -13.24 3.43 5.49
CA ALA A 319 -13.99 3.10 4.27
C ALA A 319 -15.49 2.97 4.60
N PRO A 320 -16.27 4.07 4.54
CA PRO A 320 -17.63 4.10 5.06
C PRO A 320 -18.54 3.12 4.30
N ARG A 321 -19.46 2.48 5.03
CA ARG A 321 -20.45 1.57 4.44
C ARG A 321 -21.62 2.39 3.88
N PRO A 322 -22.03 2.20 2.61
CA PRO A 322 -23.18 2.90 2.07
C PRO A 322 -24.47 2.35 2.70
N HIS A 323 -25.17 3.18 3.49
CA HIS A 323 -26.43 2.80 4.14
C HIS A 323 -27.65 3.02 3.24
N ASN A 324 -27.60 4.04 2.38
CA ASN A 324 -28.60 4.30 1.35
C ASN A 324 -27.88 4.73 0.06
N VAL A 325 -28.04 3.95 -1.00
CA VAL A 325 -27.44 4.21 -2.32
C VAL A 325 -28.34 5.08 -3.21
N VAL A 326 -29.63 5.16 -2.91
CA VAL A 326 -30.63 5.80 -3.80
C VAL A 326 -30.43 7.31 -3.88
N LEU A 327 -30.54 8.01 -2.76
CA LEU A 327 -30.41 9.48 -2.70
C LEU A 327 -29.04 10.00 -3.20
N PRO A 328 -27.89 9.46 -2.74
CA PRO A 328 -26.59 9.92 -3.21
C PRO A 328 -26.29 9.55 -4.67
N THR A 329 -27.11 8.71 -5.31
CA THR A 329 -27.01 8.44 -6.75
C THR A 329 -27.92 9.37 -7.55
N ILE A 330 -29.18 9.56 -7.13
CA ILE A 330 -30.16 10.39 -7.84
C ILE A 330 -29.69 11.84 -7.92
N VAL A 331 -29.24 12.44 -6.81
CA VAL A 331 -28.90 13.87 -6.77
C VAL A 331 -27.75 14.22 -7.75
N PRO A 332 -26.58 13.55 -7.73
CA PRO A 332 -25.53 13.82 -8.71
C PRO A 332 -25.93 13.48 -10.14
N THR A 333 -26.77 12.46 -10.35
CA THR A 333 -27.25 12.10 -11.69
C THR A 333 -28.12 13.21 -12.29
N VAL A 334 -29.08 13.71 -11.52
CA VAL A 334 -29.94 14.82 -11.96
C VAL A 334 -29.10 16.07 -12.23
N LEU A 335 -28.17 16.41 -11.34
CA LEU A 335 -27.24 17.53 -11.55
C LEU A 335 -26.38 17.34 -12.81
N GLY A 336 -25.93 16.11 -13.09
CA GLY A 336 -25.19 15.77 -14.30
C GLY A 336 -26.01 15.96 -15.56
N VAL A 337 -27.26 15.50 -15.58
CA VAL A 337 -28.19 15.70 -16.72
C VAL A 337 -28.47 17.20 -16.94
N VAL A 338 -28.78 17.94 -15.86
CA VAL A 338 -29.00 19.39 -15.93
C VAL A 338 -27.76 20.10 -16.45
N GLY A 339 -26.57 19.73 -15.97
CA GLY A 339 -25.30 20.28 -16.43
C GLY A 339 -25.02 20.01 -17.92
N LEU A 340 -25.33 18.81 -18.41
CA LEU A 340 -25.15 18.48 -19.84
C LEU A 340 -26.04 19.34 -20.75
N ILE A 341 -27.26 19.63 -20.30
CA ILE A 341 -28.21 20.48 -21.05
C ILE A 341 -27.79 21.95 -20.95
N ALA A 342 -27.39 22.40 -19.76
CA ALA A 342 -27.11 23.82 -19.49
C ALA A 342 -25.74 24.29 -20.01
N PHE A 343 -24.70 23.45 -19.93
CA PHE A 343 -23.36 23.82 -20.37
C PHE A 343 -23.17 23.60 -21.87
N THR A 344 -22.28 24.39 -22.47
CA THR A 344 -21.88 24.34 -23.88
C THR A 344 -20.36 24.48 -24.00
N GLY A 345 -19.79 24.03 -25.13
CA GLY A 345 -18.34 24.10 -25.39
C GLY A 345 -17.51 23.45 -24.29
N ASP A 346 -16.46 24.16 -23.84
CA ASP A 346 -15.45 23.66 -22.89
C ASP A 346 -16.04 23.26 -21.53
N LEU A 347 -17.12 23.91 -21.08
CA LEU A 347 -17.76 23.54 -19.81
C LEU A 347 -18.48 22.20 -19.91
N ARG A 348 -19.07 21.90 -21.06
CA ARG A 348 -19.68 20.58 -21.31
C ARG A 348 -18.60 19.53 -21.50
N ASP A 349 -17.50 19.86 -22.19
CA ASP A 349 -16.35 18.95 -22.34
C ASP A 349 -15.73 18.61 -20.98
N GLY A 350 -15.54 19.62 -20.12
CA GLY A 350 -15.06 19.44 -18.76
C GLY A 350 -16.00 18.58 -17.92
N LEU A 351 -17.32 18.72 -18.07
CA LEU A 351 -18.31 17.88 -17.39
C LEU A 351 -18.24 16.42 -17.87
N ILE A 352 -18.11 16.19 -19.18
CA ILE A 352 -17.96 14.83 -19.74
C ILE A 352 -16.65 14.20 -19.26
N SER A 353 -15.55 14.95 -19.30
CA SER A 353 -14.26 14.54 -18.75
C SER A 353 -14.38 14.18 -17.28
N THR A 354 -15.14 14.96 -16.49
CA THR A 354 -15.43 14.63 -15.09
C THR A 354 -16.10 13.28 -14.93
N PHE A 355 -17.08 12.93 -15.78
CA PHE A 355 -17.72 11.62 -15.70
C PHE A 355 -16.75 10.49 -15.99
N VAL A 356 -15.94 10.63 -17.04
CA VAL A 356 -14.99 9.59 -17.47
C VAL A 356 -13.86 9.40 -16.46
N TYR A 357 -13.24 10.48 -15.99
CA TYR A 357 -12.19 10.40 -14.97
C TYR A 357 -12.73 9.95 -13.61
N ALA A 358 -14.00 10.22 -13.27
CA ALA A 358 -14.62 9.63 -12.09
C ALA A 358 -14.72 8.10 -12.19
N VAL A 359 -15.03 7.54 -13.36
CA VAL A 359 -14.98 6.08 -13.60
C VAL A 359 -13.56 5.55 -13.36
N ILE A 360 -12.54 6.18 -13.93
CA ILE A 360 -11.14 5.78 -13.69
C ILE A 360 -10.78 5.94 -12.21
N ALA A 361 -11.25 6.98 -11.52
CA ALA A 361 -10.97 7.20 -10.10
C ALA A 361 -11.60 6.11 -9.22
N LEU A 362 -12.77 5.58 -9.59
CA LEU A 362 -13.39 4.45 -8.91
C LEU A 362 -12.53 3.17 -8.97
N SER A 363 -11.71 2.99 -10.02
CA SER A 363 -10.72 1.89 -10.03
C SER A 363 -9.67 2.03 -8.92
N VAL A 364 -9.22 3.25 -8.64
CA VAL A 364 -8.28 3.55 -7.55
C VAL A 364 -8.97 3.29 -6.20
N VAL A 365 -10.26 3.61 -6.07
CA VAL A 365 -11.05 3.30 -4.86
C VAL A 365 -11.09 1.80 -4.59
N VAL A 366 -11.23 0.96 -5.61
CA VAL A 366 -11.22 -0.51 -5.43
C VAL A 366 -9.83 -1.01 -5.01
N VAL A 367 -8.78 -0.66 -5.76
CA VAL A 367 -7.43 -1.22 -5.55
C VAL A 367 -6.74 -0.63 -4.32
N THR A 368 -6.74 0.70 -4.22
CA THR A 368 -6.10 1.43 -3.12
C THR A 368 -7.04 1.54 -1.93
N GLY A 369 -8.27 2.02 -2.16
CA GLY A 369 -9.24 2.22 -1.09
C GLY A 369 -9.65 0.94 -0.39
N TYR A 370 -10.13 -0.07 -1.10
CA TYR A 370 -10.65 -1.29 -0.46
C TYR A 370 -9.56 -2.32 -0.18
N ALA A 371 -8.70 -2.62 -1.14
CA ALA A 371 -7.66 -3.65 -0.98
C ALA A 371 -6.34 -3.15 -0.36
N GLY A 372 -6.19 -1.83 -0.16
CA GLY A 372 -5.00 -1.25 0.49
C GLY A 372 -3.73 -1.32 -0.37
N GLN A 373 -3.85 -1.60 -1.67
CA GLN A 373 -2.72 -1.68 -2.59
C GLN A 373 -2.61 -0.37 -3.36
N VAL A 374 -1.53 0.39 -3.11
CA VAL A 374 -1.28 1.64 -3.83
C VAL A 374 -0.87 1.32 -5.25
N SER A 375 -1.62 1.82 -6.24
CA SER A 375 -1.34 1.61 -7.66
C SER A 375 -1.30 2.93 -8.40
N PHE A 376 -0.15 3.25 -9.00
CA PHE A 376 0.05 4.40 -9.87
C PHE A 376 -0.24 4.07 -11.35
N ALA A 377 -0.62 2.82 -11.66
CA ALA A 377 -0.83 2.35 -13.02
C ALA A 377 -2.26 2.51 -13.54
N GLN A 378 -3.22 3.00 -12.75
CA GLN A 378 -4.64 2.97 -13.15
C GLN A 378 -4.92 3.76 -14.43
N LEU A 379 -4.28 4.90 -14.63
CA LEU A 379 -4.45 5.69 -15.85
C LEU A 379 -3.75 5.03 -17.07
N PRO A 380 -2.49 4.56 -16.99
CA PRO A 380 -1.90 3.71 -18.02
C PRO A 380 -2.71 2.45 -18.35
N LEU A 381 -3.32 1.79 -17.36
CA LEU A 381 -4.22 0.64 -17.58
C LEU A 381 -5.50 1.04 -18.32
N ALA A 382 -6.02 2.25 -18.05
CA ALA A 382 -7.06 2.84 -18.88
C ALA A 382 -6.55 3.05 -20.33
N GLY A 383 -5.31 3.52 -20.49
CA GLY A 383 -4.63 3.64 -21.78
C GLY A 383 -4.58 2.32 -22.55
N VAL A 384 -4.27 1.19 -21.90
CA VAL A 384 -4.30 -0.14 -22.54
C VAL A 384 -5.65 -0.40 -23.21
N ALA A 385 -6.77 -0.15 -22.51
CA ALA A 385 -8.07 -0.30 -23.13
C ALA A 385 -8.30 0.74 -24.25
N ALA A 386 -7.89 1.99 -24.05
CA ALA A 386 -8.05 3.05 -25.04
C ALA A 386 -7.39 2.72 -26.39
N PHE A 387 -6.15 2.22 -26.36
CA PHE A 387 -5.41 1.77 -27.54
C PHE A 387 -5.92 0.46 -28.14
N LEU A 388 -6.68 -0.34 -27.38
CA LEU A 388 -7.30 -1.57 -27.88
C LEU A 388 -8.64 -1.33 -28.60
N VAL A 389 -9.37 -0.25 -28.30
CA VAL A 389 -10.71 -0.01 -28.89
C VAL A 389 -10.67 0.03 -30.41
N GLY A 390 -9.73 0.77 -31.01
CA GLY A 390 -9.56 0.89 -32.46
C GLY A 390 -9.34 -0.47 -33.12
N PRO A 391 -8.24 -1.19 -32.78
CA PRO A 391 -7.95 -2.51 -33.33
C PRO A 391 -9.05 -3.55 -33.11
N ILE A 392 -9.74 -3.55 -31.96
CA ILE A 392 -10.88 -4.45 -31.71
C ILE A 392 -12.03 -4.15 -32.66
N SER A 393 -12.31 -2.88 -32.92
CA SER A 393 -13.41 -2.48 -33.79
C SER A 393 -13.09 -2.74 -35.27
N GLU A 394 -11.86 -2.48 -35.69
CA GLU A 394 -11.42 -2.64 -37.08
C GLU A 394 -11.14 -4.10 -37.46
N HIS A 395 -10.37 -4.84 -36.64
CA HIS A 395 -9.92 -6.20 -36.98
C HIS A 395 -10.86 -7.30 -36.48
N LEU A 396 -11.48 -7.14 -35.31
CA LEU A 396 -12.42 -8.14 -34.77
C LEU A 396 -13.87 -7.83 -35.13
N HIS A 397 -14.14 -6.68 -35.76
CA HIS A 397 -15.49 -6.21 -36.13
C HIS A 397 -16.45 -6.16 -34.94
N ILE A 398 -15.93 -5.94 -33.73
CA ILE A 398 -16.74 -5.79 -32.52
C ILE A 398 -17.04 -4.31 -32.33
N ALA A 399 -18.28 -3.92 -32.61
CA ALA A 399 -18.73 -2.53 -32.47
C ALA A 399 -19.09 -2.16 -31.02
N PHE A 400 -19.33 -0.87 -30.80
CA PHE A 400 -19.98 -0.37 -29.60
C PHE A 400 -21.38 -1.01 -29.45
N PRO A 401 -21.82 -1.41 -28.24
CA PRO A 401 -21.25 -1.18 -26.91
C PRO A 401 -20.30 -2.28 -26.41
N PHE A 402 -20.02 -3.32 -27.20
CA PHE A 402 -19.22 -4.46 -26.75
C PHE A 402 -17.71 -4.21 -26.81
N ALA A 403 -17.24 -3.40 -27.77
CA ALA A 403 -15.83 -3.04 -27.91
C ALA A 403 -15.20 -2.50 -26.60
N PRO A 404 -15.82 -1.53 -25.88
CA PRO A 404 -15.29 -1.08 -24.59
C PRO A 404 -15.14 -2.18 -23.54
N ILE A 405 -16.06 -3.17 -23.51
CA ILE A 405 -16.03 -4.27 -22.54
C ILE A 405 -14.87 -5.21 -22.87
N VAL A 406 -14.68 -5.56 -24.14
CA VAL A 406 -13.57 -6.42 -24.59
C VAL A 406 -12.22 -5.72 -24.36
N ALA A 407 -12.12 -4.42 -24.66
CA ALA A 407 -10.93 -3.62 -24.37
C ALA A 407 -10.62 -3.59 -22.87
N ALA A 408 -11.64 -3.42 -22.01
CA ALA A 408 -11.50 -3.47 -20.56
C ALA A 408 -11.06 -4.86 -20.04
N LEU A 409 -11.50 -5.95 -20.68
CA LEU A 409 -10.98 -7.29 -20.38
C LEU A 409 -9.51 -7.43 -20.77
N GLY A 410 -9.08 -6.82 -21.89
CA GLY A 410 -7.66 -6.73 -22.26
C GLY A 410 -6.82 -6.03 -21.18
N ALA A 411 -7.29 -4.86 -20.70
CA ALA A 411 -6.66 -4.14 -19.59
C ALA A 411 -6.65 -4.98 -18.29
N THR A 412 -7.68 -5.79 -18.06
CA THR A 412 -7.78 -6.71 -16.91
C THR A 412 -6.68 -7.77 -16.94
N VAL A 413 -6.41 -8.36 -18.11
CA VAL A 413 -5.34 -9.36 -18.28
C VAL A 413 -4.00 -8.73 -17.91
N VAL A 414 -3.70 -7.55 -18.47
CA VAL A 414 -2.48 -6.80 -18.15
C VAL A 414 -2.41 -6.54 -16.64
N GLY A 415 -3.48 -5.97 -16.06
CA GLY A 415 -3.61 -5.68 -14.63
C GLY A 415 -3.37 -6.89 -13.71
N VAL A 416 -3.87 -8.07 -14.08
CA VAL A 416 -3.66 -9.32 -13.32
C VAL A 416 -2.21 -9.81 -13.41
N VAL A 417 -1.61 -9.77 -14.61
CA VAL A 417 -0.21 -10.16 -14.82
C VAL A 417 0.72 -9.32 -13.95
N ILE A 418 0.42 -8.04 -13.80
CA ILE A 418 1.14 -7.11 -12.92
C ILE A 418 0.85 -7.37 -11.45
N GLY A 419 -0.41 -7.69 -11.13
CA GLY A 419 -0.84 -8.00 -9.78
C GLY A 419 -0.07 -9.18 -9.18
N LEU A 420 0.38 -10.13 -9.99
CA LEU A 420 1.09 -11.35 -9.56
C LEU A 420 2.38 -11.05 -8.75
N PRO A 421 3.35 -10.26 -9.26
CA PRO A 421 4.48 -9.79 -8.45
C PRO A 421 4.05 -9.00 -7.22
N ALA A 422 3.02 -8.15 -7.34
CA ALA A 422 2.51 -7.33 -6.24
C ALA A 422 1.92 -8.16 -5.09
N LEU A 423 1.51 -9.42 -5.32
CA LEU A 423 1.03 -10.32 -4.27
C LEU A 423 2.04 -10.56 -3.15
N ARG A 424 3.33 -10.50 -3.50
CA ARG A 424 4.43 -10.89 -2.64
C ARG A 424 5.06 -9.72 -1.88
N ILE A 425 4.59 -8.51 -2.12
CA ILE A 425 5.12 -7.27 -1.58
C ILE A 425 4.02 -6.41 -0.95
N ARG A 426 4.44 -5.37 -0.20
CA ARG A 426 3.54 -4.52 0.57
C ARG A 426 3.90 -3.05 0.50
N GLY A 427 2.88 -2.25 0.80
CA GLY A 427 3.02 -0.81 0.98
C GLY A 427 3.55 -0.14 -0.28
N LEU A 428 4.45 0.81 -0.09
CA LEU A 428 4.91 1.69 -1.16
C LEU A 428 5.74 0.96 -2.24
N THR A 429 6.30 -0.21 -1.94
CA THR A 429 7.02 -1.02 -2.95
C THR A 429 6.10 -1.49 -4.08
N VAL A 430 4.81 -1.74 -3.80
CA VAL A 430 3.81 -2.06 -4.83
C VAL A 430 3.62 -0.87 -5.75
N ALA A 431 3.52 0.33 -5.18
CA ALA A 431 3.38 1.56 -5.93
C ALA A 431 4.54 1.77 -6.92
N VAL A 432 5.77 1.51 -6.48
CA VAL A 432 6.96 1.58 -7.35
C VAL A 432 6.90 0.58 -8.50
N VAL A 433 6.45 -0.66 -8.26
CA VAL A 433 6.27 -1.67 -9.34
C VAL A 433 5.23 -1.19 -10.35
N THR A 434 4.08 -0.72 -9.86
CA THR A 434 3.02 -0.23 -10.75
C THR A 434 3.46 0.99 -11.56
N PHE A 435 4.33 1.83 -11.01
CA PHE A 435 4.90 2.99 -11.71
C PHE A 435 5.95 2.61 -12.74
N ALA A 436 6.85 1.68 -12.42
CA ALA A 436 7.81 1.15 -13.39
C ALA A 436 7.11 0.49 -14.58
N LEU A 437 5.99 -0.19 -14.32
CA LEU A 437 5.13 -0.69 -15.37
C LEU A 437 4.46 0.42 -16.17
N ALA A 438 3.84 1.39 -15.52
CA ALA A 438 3.20 2.52 -16.20
C ALA A 438 4.14 3.12 -17.25
N PHE A 439 5.40 3.32 -16.84
CA PHE A 439 6.47 3.81 -17.70
C PHE A 439 6.84 2.83 -18.82
N ALA A 440 6.92 1.53 -18.53
CA ALA A 440 7.19 0.51 -19.55
C ALA A 440 6.06 0.38 -20.60
N LEU A 441 4.79 0.44 -20.18
CA LEU A 441 3.64 0.40 -21.10
C LEU A 441 3.63 1.63 -22.01
N GLU A 442 3.90 2.80 -21.44
CA GLU A 442 4.04 4.04 -22.20
C GLU A 442 5.13 3.93 -23.28
N ALA A 443 6.31 3.44 -22.91
CA ALA A 443 7.46 3.38 -23.82
C ALA A 443 7.37 2.28 -24.88
N LEU A 444 6.92 1.08 -24.51
CA LEU A 444 6.84 -0.07 -25.41
C LEU A 444 5.64 -0.06 -26.34
N TRP A 445 4.52 0.47 -25.85
CA TRP A 445 3.25 0.37 -26.56
C TRP A 445 2.79 1.74 -27.02
N PHE A 446 2.49 2.66 -26.10
CA PHE A 446 1.78 3.90 -26.46
C PHE A 446 2.61 4.84 -27.34
N ARG A 447 3.93 4.84 -27.16
CA ARG A 447 4.88 5.65 -27.95
C ARG A 447 5.47 4.89 -29.14
N ASN A 448 5.18 3.59 -29.28
CA ASN A 448 5.79 2.77 -30.31
C ASN A 448 5.02 2.88 -31.63
N LEU A 449 5.72 3.37 -32.65
CA LEU A 449 5.18 3.60 -33.98
C LEU A 449 4.81 2.30 -34.71
N ASP A 450 5.37 1.16 -34.31
CA ASP A 450 5.02 -0.16 -34.85
C ASP A 450 3.55 -0.52 -34.55
N PHE A 451 2.99 0.01 -33.45
CA PHE A 451 1.66 -0.34 -32.96
C PHE A 451 0.63 0.78 -33.10
N VAL A 452 1.03 2.04 -32.89
CA VAL A 452 0.10 3.17 -32.72
C VAL A 452 0.02 4.06 -33.97
N GLY A 453 1.00 4.00 -34.86
CA GLY A 453 1.11 4.93 -36.00
C GLY A 453 1.47 6.36 -35.57
N SER A 454 1.96 7.19 -36.50
CA SER A 454 2.43 8.54 -36.18
C SER A 454 1.33 9.53 -35.81
N SER A 455 0.10 9.29 -36.27
CA SER A 455 -1.06 10.11 -35.95
C SER A 455 -1.76 9.69 -34.67
N GLY A 456 -1.43 8.55 -34.07
CA GLY A 456 -2.24 7.91 -33.03
C GLY A 456 -3.16 6.82 -33.58
N ALA A 457 -3.83 6.12 -32.66
CA ALA A 457 -4.75 5.03 -32.99
C ALA A 457 -6.17 5.56 -33.22
N ALA A 458 -6.68 5.41 -34.45
CA ALA A 458 -8.03 5.83 -34.81
C ALA A 458 -9.09 5.02 -34.05
N VAL A 459 -10.18 5.68 -33.65
CA VAL A 459 -11.30 5.07 -32.95
C VAL A 459 -12.57 5.35 -33.74
N PRO A 460 -13.33 4.31 -34.14
CA PRO A 460 -14.57 4.52 -34.88
C PRO A 460 -15.61 5.22 -34.02
N THR A 461 -16.55 5.91 -34.68
CA THR A 461 -17.67 6.56 -34.02
C THR A 461 -18.53 5.51 -33.29
N PRO A 462 -18.89 5.75 -32.01
CA PRO A 462 -19.74 4.82 -31.29
C PRO A 462 -21.17 4.95 -31.81
N GLU A 463 -21.73 3.84 -32.29
CA GLU A 463 -23.10 3.78 -32.80
C GLU A 463 -23.88 2.63 -32.16
N ILE A 464 -25.17 2.83 -31.86
CA ILE A 464 -26.09 1.77 -31.43
C ILE A 464 -27.29 1.79 -32.38
N PHE A 465 -27.56 0.68 -33.08
CA PHE A 465 -28.69 0.56 -34.01
C PHE A 465 -28.78 1.72 -35.03
N GLY A 466 -27.63 2.24 -35.49
CA GLY A 466 -27.53 3.37 -36.42
C GLY A 466 -27.69 4.76 -35.77
N TRP A 467 -27.78 4.85 -34.45
CA TRP A 467 -27.79 6.12 -33.72
C TRP A 467 -26.36 6.52 -33.39
N ASP A 468 -25.94 7.69 -33.87
CA ASP A 468 -24.61 8.26 -33.60
C ASP A 468 -24.52 8.79 -32.15
N LEU A 469 -23.70 8.10 -31.36
CA LEU A 469 -23.39 8.43 -29.96
C LEU A 469 -22.03 9.11 -29.83
N GLY A 470 -21.39 9.51 -30.92
CA GLY A 470 -20.11 10.19 -30.90
C GLY A 470 -20.16 11.55 -30.22
N VAL A 471 -18.98 12.09 -29.90
CA VAL A 471 -18.82 13.41 -29.27
C VAL A 471 -19.33 14.54 -30.16
N GLY A 472 -19.49 14.29 -31.47
CA GLY A 472 -19.91 15.26 -32.47
C GLY A 472 -18.77 16.17 -32.93
N SER A 473 -19.11 17.16 -33.74
CA SER A 473 -18.19 18.16 -34.29
C SER A 473 -18.93 19.50 -34.50
N GLY A 474 -18.20 20.60 -34.68
CA GLY A 474 -18.79 21.92 -34.95
C GLY A 474 -19.61 22.48 -33.78
N SER A 475 -20.78 23.04 -34.06
CA SER A 475 -21.66 23.66 -33.05
C SER A 475 -22.27 22.66 -32.06
N ASP A 476 -22.31 21.38 -32.42
CA ASP A 476 -22.88 20.32 -31.60
C ASP A 476 -21.85 19.67 -30.67
N PHE A 477 -20.57 20.05 -30.78
CA PHE A 477 -19.51 19.54 -29.93
C PHE A 477 -19.47 20.26 -28.57
N PRO A 478 -19.35 19.52 -27.44
CA PRO A 478 -19.61 18.09 -27.29
C PRO A 478 -21.11 17.76 -27.28
N ARG A 479 -21.52 16.63 -27.84
CA ARG A 479 -22.93 16.22 -27.87
C ARG A 479 -23.44 15.77 -26.50
N VAL A 480 -24.69 16.14 -26.19
CA VAL A 480 -25.38 15.71 -24.95
C VAL A 480 -25.54 14.19 -24.89
N THR A 481 -25.78 13.53 -26.03
CA THR A 481 -25.97 12.07 -26.14
C THR A 481 -24.76 11.31 -25.61
N PHE A 482 -23.55 11.66 -26.06
CA PHE A 482 -22.31 11.08 -25.55
C PHE A 482 -22.12 11.32 -24.05
N GLY A 483 -22.44 12.53 -23.59
CA GLY A 483 -22.41 12.87 -22.16
C GLY A 483 -23.36 12.02 -21.31
N VAL A 484 -24.57 11.73 -21.81
CA VAL A 484 -25.54 10.85 -21.15
C VAL A 484 -25.02 9.41 -21.06
N VAL A 485 -24.37 8.91 -22.12
CA VAL A 485 -23.71 7.58 -22.09
C VAL A 485 -22.62 7.54 -21.01
N CYS A 486 -21.76 8.55 -20.95
CA CYS A 486 -20.70 8.64 -19.93
C CYS A 486 -21.28 8.70 -18.51
N LEU A 487 -22.35 9.48 -18.30
CA LEU A 487 -23.04 9.58 -17.02
C LEU A 487 -23.70 8.24 -16.62
N LEU A 488 -24.35 7.55 -17.56
CA LEU A 488 -24.93 6.23 -17.34
C LEU A 488 -23.87 5.24 -16.88
N VAL A 489 -22.72 5.18 -17.57
CA VAL A 489 -21.60 4.31 -17.20
C VAL A 489 -21.08 4.67 -15.80
N LEU A 490 -20.91 5.95 -15.49
CA LEU A 490 -20.51 6.40 -14.15
C LEU A 490 -21.49 5.93 -13.07
N VAL A 491 -22.80 6.05 -13.29
CA VAL A 491 -23.82 5.59 -12.34
C VAL A 491 -23.74 4.08 -12.13
N LEU A 492 -23.66 3.30 -13.22
CA LEU A 492 -23.57 1.85 -13.13
C LEU A 492 -22.30 1.38 -12.41
N VAL A 493 -21.14 1.95 -12.75
CA VAL A 493 -19.87 1.64 -12.09
C VAL A 493 -19.89 2.09 -10.62
N GLY A 494 -20.41 3.29 -10.33
CA GLY A 494 -20.54 3.83 -8.98
C GLY A 494 -21.40 2.95 -8.08
N LEU A 495 -22.55 2.48 -8.58
CA LEU A 495 -23.41 1.52 -7.90
C LEU A 495 -22.71 0.17 -7.71
N GLY A 496 -22.02 -0.32 -8.75
CA GLY A 496 -21.23 -1.55 -8.69
C GLY A 496 -20.15 -1.51 -7.59
N VAL A 497 -19.41 -0.40 -7.47
CA VAL A 497 -18.41 -0.21 -6.41
C VAL A 497 -19.05 -0.05 -5.04
N ALA A 498 -20.22 0.61 -4.94
CA ALA A 498 -20.97 0.70 -3.69
C ALA A 498 -21.48 -0.68 -3.21
N TRP A 499 -21.96 -1.52 -4.13
CA TRP A 499 -22.35 -2.90 -3.84
C TRP A 499 -21.14 -3.78 -3.51
N LEU A 500 -20.01 -3.55 -4.17
CA LEU A 500 -18.76 -4.24 -3.85
C LEU A 500 -18.38 -4.02 -2.38
N ARG A 501 -18.49 -2.80 -1.87
CA ARG A 501 -18.20 -2.46 -0.45
C ARG A 501 -19.06 -3.21 0.55
N THR A 502 -20.30 -3.55 0.21
CA THR A 502 -21.23 -4.29 1.08
C THR A 502 -21.16 -5.80 0.87
N SER A 503 -20.50 -6.27 -0.18
CA SER A 503 -20.31 -7.68 -0.50
C SER A 503 -19.30 -8.38 0.43
N THR A 504 -19.30 -9.72 0.38
CA THR A 504 -18.29 -10.56 1.06
C THR A 504 -16.88 -10.33 0.54
N LEU A 505 -16.72 -10.07 -0.76
CA LEU A 505 -15.42 -9.73 -1.35
C LEU A 505 -14.92 -8.39 -0.80
N GLY A 506 -15.80 -7.39 -0.66
CA GLY A 506 -15.46 -6.08 -0.10
C GLY A 506 -15.02 -6.15 1.36
N SER A 507 -15.70 -6.94 2.20
CA SER A 507 -15.27 -7.15 3.59
C SER A 507 -13.93 -7.89 3.67
N GLN A 508 -13.68 -8.86 2.79
CA GLN A 508 -12.38 -9.53 2.66
C GLN A 508 -11.27 -8.57 2.18
N MET A 509 -11.55 -7.68 1.23
CA MET A 509 -10.62 -6.65 0.78
C MET A 509 -10.21 -5.74 1.95
N LEU A 510 -11.17 -5.27 2.73
CA LEU A 510 -10.91 -4.40 3.89
C LEU A 510 -10.15 -5.14 5.01
N ALA A 511 -10.47 -6.42 5.24
CA ALA A 511 -9.70 -7.25 6.16
C ALA A 511 -8.23 -7.40 5.71
N VAL A 512 -7.99 -7.68 4.43
CA VAL A 512 -6.65 -7.77 3.82
C VAL A 512 -5.91 -6.45 3.91
N ARG A 513 -6.58 -5.33 3.62
CA ARG A 513 -6.04 -3.97 3.75
C ARG A 513 -5.62 -3.66 5.18
N ALA A 514 -6.44 -4.01 6.16
CA ALA A 514 -6.16 -3.74 7.56
C ALA A 514 -5.04 -4.64 8.10
N ASN A 515 -5.13 -5.96 7.86
CA ASN A 515 -4.12 -6.91 8.28
C ASN A 515 -4.24 -8.26 7.53
N GLU A 516 -3.28 -8.55 6.65
CA GLU A 516 -3.19 -9.80 5.89
C GLU A 516 -3.06 -11.06 6.76
N ARG A 517 -2.33 -10.99 7.88
CA ARG A 517 -2.12 -12.13 8.79
C ARG A 517 -3.42 -12.50 9.49
N SER A 518 -4.10 -11.51 10.05
CA SER A 518 -5.42 -11.63 10.66
C SER A 518 -6.49 -12.07 9.65
N ALA A 519 -6.49 -11.52 8.43
CA ALA A 519 -7.40 -11.95 7.37
C ALA A 519 -7.19 -13.43 6.99
N ALA A 520 -5.94 -13.88 6.86
CA ALA A 520 -5.63 -15.28 6.62
C ALA A 520 -6.09 -16.19 7.77
N ALA A 521 -5.96 -15.74 9.02
CA ALA A 521 -6.45 -16.45 10.20
C ALA A 521 -7.98 -16.50 10.29
N ALA A 522 -8.69 -15.60 9.59
CA ALA A 522 -10.15 -15.64 9.42
C ALA A 522 -10.59 -16.48 8.20
N GLY A 523 -9.68 -17.22 7.56
CA GLY A 523 -9.97 -18.08 6.41
C GLY A 523 -9.98 -17.37 5.05
N VAL A 524 -9.50 -16.13 4.98
CA VAL A 524 -9.43 -15.36 3.73
C VAL A 524 -8.19 -15.76 2.92
N ASN A 525 -8.39 -16.04 1.62
CA ASN A 525 -7.26 -16.22 0.70
C ASN A 525 -6.76 -14.84 0.24
N VAL A 526 -5.76 -14.30 0.93
CA VAL A 526 -5.17 -12.97 0.68
C VAL A 526 -4.76 -12.80 -0.79
N VAL A 527 -4.18 -13.84 -1.40
CA VAL A 527 -3.72 -13.81 -2.79
C VAL A 527 -4.89 -13.62 -3.75
N ARG A 528 -5.95 -14.42 -3.62
CA ARG A 528 -7.14 -14.31 -4.49
C ARG A 528 -7.82 -12.95 -4.35
N VAL A 529 -7.91 -12.43 -3.13
CA VAL A 529 -8.51 -11.11 -2.88
C VAL A 529 -7.71 -9.98 -3.52
N LYS A 530 -6.37 -10.01 -3.41
CA LYS A 530 -5.51 -9.03 -4.09
C LYS A 530 -5.64 -9.13 -5.61
N LEU A 531 -5.60 -10.33 -6.19
CA LEU A 531 -5.79 -10.52 -7.64
C LEU A 531 -7.16 -10.02 -8.11
N ALA A 532 -8.23 -10.31 -7.37
CA ALA A 532 -9.56 -9.81 -7.68
C ALA A 532 -9.62 -8.27 -7.63
N ALA A 533 -8.91 -7.65 -6.67
CA ALA A 533 -8.82 -6.19 -6.60
C ALA A 533 -8.13 -5.61 -7.84
N PHE A 534 -6.95 -6.13 -8.22
CA PHE A 534 -6.24 -5.67 -9.42
C PHE A 534 -7.04 -5.91 -10.70
N ALA A 535 -7.69 -7.07 -10.83
CA ALA A 535 -8.54 -7.39 -11.97
C ALA A 535 -9.72 -6.41 -12.10
N LEU A 536 -10.48 -6.24 -11.02
CA LEU A 536 -11.65 -5.36 -11.02
C LEU A 536 -11.26 -3.89 -11.20
N GLY A 537 -10.16 -3.45 -10.58
CA GLY A 537 -9.60 -2.13 -10.78
C GLY A 537 -9.22 -1.89 -12.24
N ALA A 538 -8.43 -2.79 -12.83
CA ALA A 538 -8.00 -2.67 -14.23
C ALA A 538 -9.19 -2.73 -15.20
N PHE A 539 -10.22 -3.53 -14.91
CA PHE A 539 -11.46 -3.56 -15.68
C PHE A 539 -12.19 -2.20 -15.64
N ILE A 540 -12.39 -1.64 -14.45
CA ILE A 540 -13.04 -0.34 -14.28
C ILE A 540 -12.22 0.79 -14.93
N ALA A 541 -10.90 0.78 -14.74
CA ALA A 541 -10.00 1.72 -15.41
C ALA A 541 -10.09 1.59 -16.93
N GLY A 542 -10.12 0.35 -17.44
CA GLY A 542 -10.27 0.04 -18.86
C GLY A 542 -11.57 0.57 -19.46
N ILE A 543 -12.70 0.47 -18.74
CA ILE A 543 -13.97 1.08 -19.17
C ILE A 543 -13.82 2.60 -19.32
N GLY A 544 -13.22 3.26 -18.32
CA GLY A 544 -12.97 4.71 -18.40
C GLY A 544 -12.00 5.09 -19.53
N GLY A 545 -10.99 4.27 -19.79
CA GLY A 545 -10.05 4.44 -20.90
C GLY A 545 -10.71 4.30 -22.27
N ALA A 546 -11.59 3.32 -22.43
CA ALA A 546 -12.36 3.16 -23.66
C ALA A 546 -13.30 4.36 -23.91
N LEU A 547 -13.90 4.92 -22.86
CA LEU A 547 -14.68 6.17 -22.99
C LEU A 547 -13.80 7.36 -23.39
N LEU A 548 -12.57 7.48 -22.87
CA LEU A 548 -11.61 8.50 -23.33
C LEU A 548 -11.24 8.28 -24.81
N ALA A 549 -11.11 7.03 -25.26
CA ALA A 549 -10.82 6.72 -26.65
C ALA A 549 -11.91 7.24 -27.60
N TYR A 550 -13.18 6.97 -27.27
CA TYR A 550 -14.31 7.53 -28.01
C TYR A 550 -14.40 9.06 -27.86
N LYS A 551 -13.98 9.62 -26.73
CA LYS A 551 -13.94 11.08 -26.52
C LYS A 551 -12.96 11.75 -27.48
N PHE A 552 -11.77 11.19 -27.62
CA PHE A 552 -10.72 11.77 -28.46
C PHE A 552 -10.91 11.46 -29.95
N GLY A 553 -11.55 10.34 -30.29
CA GLY A 553 -11.71 9.86 -31.68
C GLY A 553 -10.41 9.36 -32.30
N ASN A 554 -9.27 9.81 -31.80
CA ASN A 554 -7.94 9.35 -32.15
C ASN A 554 -7.05 9.40 -30.90
N VAL A 555 -6.50 8.25 -30.51
CA VAL A 555 -5.84 8.05 -29.23
C VAL A 555 -4.33 8.29 -29.37
N THR A 556 -3.82 9.23 -28.60
CA THR A 556 -2.38 9.50 -28.43
C THR A 556 -1.90 9.10 -27.04
N ASN A 557 -0.59 9.08 -26.83
CA ASN A 557 0.03 8.67 -25.56
C ASN A 557 -0.10 9.71 -24.45
N ASP A 558 -0.23 11.00 -24.79
CA ASP A 558 -0.14 12.11 -23.83
C ASP A 558 -1.06 11.98 -22.62
N PRO A 559 -2.35 11.59 -22.73
CA PRO A 559 -3.23 11.46 -21.57
C PRO A 559 -2.90 10.28 -20.64
N PHE A 560 -2.10 9.32 -21.10
CA PHE A 560 -1.88 8.03 -20.44
C PHE A 560 -0.46 7.83 -19.90
N THR A 561 0.35 8.90 -19.86
CA THR A 561 1.72 8.84 -19.36
C THR A 561 1.80 8.46 -17.88
N ALA A 562 2.93 7.88 -17.47
CA ALA A 562 3.16 7.47 -16.09
C ALA A 562 3.10 8.66 -15.11
N ILE A 563 3.62 9.83 -15.51
CA ILE A 563 3.61 11.05 -14.70
C ILE A 563 2.17 11.52 -14.46
N ILE A 564 1.34 11.59 -15.51
CA ILE A 564 -0.06 11.99 -15.35
C ILE A 564 -0.82 10.96 -14.51
N GLY A 565 -0.52 9.66 -14.65
CA GLY A 565 -1.09 8.62 -13.79
C GLY A 565 -0.77 8.82 -12.29
N LEU A 566 0.45 9.28 -12.00
CA LEU A 566 0.87 9.60 -10.63
C LEU A 566 0.17 10.87 -10.10
N THR A 567 0.03 11.91 -10.92
CA THR A 567 -0.74 13.14 -10.57
C THR A 567 -2.22 12.81 -10.36
N PHE A 568 -2.79 12.00 -11.25
CA PHE A 568 -4.16 11.51 -11.15
C PHE A 568 -4.39 10.76 -9.84
N PHE A 569 -3.50 9.84 -9.47
CA PHE A 569 -3.55 9.18 -8.17
C PHE A 569 -3.52 10.20 -7.02
N GLY A 570 -2.65 11.22 -7.11
CA GLY A 570 -2.59 12.32 -6.14
C GLY A 570 -3.92 13.05 -5.98
N THR A 571 -4.60 13.37 -7.08
CA THR A 571 -5.94 13.98 -7.07
C THR A 571 -6.99 13.07 -6.44
N VAL A 572 -6.97 11.77 -6.76
CA VAL A 572 -7.91 10.81 -6.14
C VAL A 572 -7.63 10.64 -4.64
N TYR A 573 -6.35 10.61 -4.25
CA TYR A 573 -5.92 10.61 -2.85
C TYR A 573 -6.50 11.81 -2.11
N LEU A 574 -6.38 12.99 -2.71
CA LEU A 574 -6.87 14.24 -2.16
C LEU A 574 -8.39 14.25 -1.99
N ALA A 575 -9.11 13.81 -3.02
CA ALA A 575 -10.56 13.75 -2.98
C ALA A 575 -11.06 12.73 -1.94
N GLY A 576 -10.39 11.59 -1.83
CA GLY A 576 -10.65 10.56 -0.82
C GLY A 576 -10.73 9.16 -1.44
N THR A 577 -9.61 8.43 -1.44
CA THR A 577 -9.48 7.10 -2.06
C THR A 577 -10.35 6.01 -1.45
N THR A 578 -10.96 6.21 -0.28
CA THR A 578 -11.67 5.15 0.46
C THR A 578 -13.19 5.17 0.27
N SER A 579 -13.71 6.06 -0.57
CA SER A 579 -15.16 6.23 -0.76
C SER A 579 -15.54 6.48 -2.22
N VAL A 580 -16.74 6.04 -2.61
CA VAL A 580 -17.31 6.29 -3.95
C VAL A 580 -17.46 7.80 -4.21
N SER A 581 -17.92 8.55 -3.21
CA SER A 581 -18.02 10.01 -3.27
C SER A 581 -16.67 10.69 -3.51
N GLY A 582 -15.58 10.14 -2.96
CA GLY A 582 -14.23 10.64 -3.22
C GLY A 582 -13.78 10.36 -4.65
N GLY A 583 -14.14 9.21 -5.24
CA GLY A 583 -13.92 8.94 -6.66
C GLY A 583 -14.65 9.92 -7.59
N ILE A 584 -15.91 10.26 -7.26
CA ILE A 584 -16.68 11.25 -8.02
C ILE A 584 -16.04 12.64 -7.89
N LEU A 585 -15.70 13.06 -6.66
CA LEU A 585 -15.04 14.35 -6.43
C LEU A 585 -13.68 14.43 -7.16
N ALA A 586 -12.94 13.33 -7.25
CA ALA A 586 -11.69 13.29 -8.00
C ALA A 586 -11.89 13.57 -9.49
N GLY A 587 -12.95 13.05 -10.10
CA GLY A 587 -13.30 13.37 -11.49
C GLY A 587 -13.69 14.84 -11.67
N VAL A 588 -14.30 15.47 -10.65
CA VAL A 588 -14.65 16.90 -10.69
C VAL A 588 -13.39 17.80 -10.63
N THR A 589 -12.37 17.38 -9.87
CA THR A 589 -11.16 18.17 -9.59
C THR A 589 -9.94 17.80 -10.45
N VAL A 590 -10.02 16.77 -11.27
CA VAL A 590 -8.95 16.38 -12.20
C VAL A 590 -8.65 17.48 -13.21
N VAL A 591 -7.43 17.49 -13.73
CA VAL A 591 -7.04 18.32 -14.88
C VAL A 591 -7.96 17.98 -16.06
N ASN A 592 -8.47 18.99 -16.76
CA ASN A 592 -9.53 18.88 -17.77
C ASN A 592 -10.94 18.51 -17.24
N GLY A 593 -11.15 18.47 -15.92
CA GLY A 593 -12.48 18.32 -15.31
C GLY A 593 -13.29 19.63 -15.27
N LEU A 594 -14.49 19.57 -14.70
CA LEU A 594 -15.40 20.72 -14.61
C LEU A 594 -14.80 21.90 -13.83
N VAL A 595 -14.11 21.64 -12.70
CA VAL A 595 -13.50 22.71 -11.90
C VAL A 595 -12.38 23.38 -12.68
N TYR A 596 -11.58 22.62 -13.43
CA TYR A 596 -10.55 23.17 -14.30
C TYR A 596 -11.16 24.10 -15.35
N ALA A 597 -12.17 23.63 -16.09
CA ALA A 597 -12.82 24.43 -17.13
C ALA A 597 -13.46 25.71 -16.58
N LEU A 598 -14.03 25.67 -15.38
CA LEU A 598 -14.60 26.86 -14.71
C LEU A 598 -13.50 27.86 -14.29
N VAL A 599 -12.41 27.36 -13.69
CA VAL A 599 -11.31 28.21 -13.23
C VAL A 599 -10.59 28.86 -14.40
N ASP A 600 -10.31 28.09 -15.46
CA ASP A 600 -9.64 28.62 -16.66
C ASP A 600 -10.46 29.72 -17.33
N LYS A 601 -11.78 29.53 -17.42
CA LYS A 601 -12.71 30.51 -17.98
C LYS A 601 -12.81 31.82 -17.16
N VAL A 602 -12.64 31.77 -15.84
CA VAL A 602 -12.82 32.93 -14.94
C VAL A 602 -11.50 33.63 -14.63
N VAL A 603 -10.43 32.87 -14.42
CA VAL A 603 -9.16 33.35 -13.86
C VAL A 603 -8.06 33.44 -14.92
N SER A 604 -8.21 32.76 -16.08
CA SER A 604 -7.20 32.71 -17.15
C SER A 604 -5.78 32.53 -16.60
N THR A 605 -5.61 31.50 -15.76
CA THR A 605 -4.37 31.30 -14.99
C THR A 605 -3.14 31.08 -15.87
N GLY A 606 -3.34 30.80 -17.16
CA GLY A 606 -2.29 30.69 -18.16
C GLY A 606 -1.20 29.70 -17.73
N VAL A 607 0.05 30.09 -17.91
CA VAL A 607 1.22 29.24 -17.62
C VAL A 607 1.38 28.90 -16.12
N TRP A 608 0.71 29.64 -15.22
CA TRP A 608 0.83 29.44 -13.77
C TRP A 608 -0.12 28.39 -13.20
N TYR A 609 -1.08 27.90 -13.98
CA TYR A 609 -2.09 26.94 -13.52
C TYR A 609 -1.45 25.70 -12.89
N GLU A 610 -0.47 25.09 -13.56
CA GLU A 610 0.18 23.85 -13.09
C GLU A 610 0.90 24.06 -11.74
N ALA A 611 1.58 25.19 -11.58
CA ALA A 611 2.29 25.52 -10.34
C ALA A 611 1.31 25.74 -9.17
N VAL A 612 0.19 26.46 -9.41
CA VAL A 612 -0.84 26.70 -8.39
C VAL A 612 -1.56 25.40 -8.03
N ALA A 613 -1.93 24.58 -9.01
CA ALA A 613 -2.58 23.29 -8.78
C ALA A 613 -1.69 22.34 -7.96
N ALA A 614 -0.40 22.27 -8.30
CA ALA A 614 0.58 21.47 -7.55
C ALA A 614 0.79 22.00 -6.12
N LEU A 615 0.80 23.31 -5.92
CA LEU A 615 0.90 23.92 -4.58
C LEU A 615 -0.34 23.63 -3.74
N LEU A 616 -1.53 23.76 -4.32
CA LEU A 616 -2.80 23.44 -3.65
C LEU A 616 -2.89 21.95 -3.28
N LEU A 617 -2.34 21.06 -4.12
CA LEU A 617 -2.21 19.64 -3.80
C LEU A 617 -1.36 19.43 -2.54
N ILE A 618 -0.16 20.04 -2.47
CA ILE A 618 0.71 19.96 -1.28
C ILE A 618 -0.01 20.48 -0.03
N LEU A 619 -0.60 21.68 -0.13
CA LEU A 619 -1.29 22.31 0.99
C LEU A 619 -2.44 21.45 1.49
N THR A 620 -3.23 20.89 0.59
CA THR A 620 -4.38 20.07 0.96
C THR A 620 -3.95 18.73 1.57
N VAL A 621 -2.84 18.13 1.12
CA VAL A 621 -2.27 16.93 1.76
C VAL A 621 -1.75 17.22 3.17
N ILE A 622 -1.17 18.40 3.41
CA ILE A 622 -0.74 18.85 4.75
C ILE A 622 -1.93 19.03 5.68
N LEU A 623 -2.99 19.69 5.19
CA LEU A 623 -4.18 20.01 5.99
C LEU A 623 -5.09 18.79 6.21
N ASN A 624 -5.20 17.92 5.21
CA ASN A 624 -6.12 16.78 5.19
C ASN A 624 -5.40 15.51 4.67
N PRO A 625 -4.52 14.90 5.49
CA PRO A 625 -3.75 13.73 5.07
C PRO A 625 -4.61 12.49 4.80
N GLU A 626 -5.87 12.45 5.24
CA GLU A 626 -6.85 11.39 4.94
C GLU A 626 -7.74 11.69 3.72
N GLY A 627 -7.55 12.85 3.07
CA GLY A 627 -8.39 13.36 1.98
C GLY A 627 -9.58 14.20 2.46
N ILE A 628 -10.20 14.94 1.55
CA ILE A 628 -11.25 15.95 1.82
C ILE A 628 -12.57 15.30 2.27
N VAL A 629 -12.92 14.14 1.71
CA VAL A 629 -14.21 13.48 1.95
C VAL A 629 -14.28 12.74 3.30
N GLY A 630 -13.13 12.36 3.87
CA GLY A 630 -13.06 11.63 5.15
C GLY A 630 -13.71 12.38 6.32
N PRO A 631 -13.26 13.62 6.63
CA PRO A 631 -13.85 14.43 7.70
C PRO A 631 -15.35 14.73 7.50
N ALA A 632 -15.78 14.93 6.26
CA ALA A 632 -17.19 15.20 5.94
C ALA A 632 -18.11 14.04 6.32
N HIS A 633 -17.69 12.79 6.06
CA HIS A 633 -18.45 11.60 6.47
C HIS A 633 -18.49 11.45 8.00
N GLN A 634 -17.38 11.70 8.70
CA GLN A 634 -17.34 11.62 10.17
C GLN A 634 -18.30 12.61 10.84
N VAL A 635 -18.40 13.84 10.32
CA VAL A 635 -19.34 14.86 10.83
C VAL A 635 -20.80 14.45 10.55
N LEU A 636 -21.09 13.93 9.36
CA LEU A 636 -22.43 13.49 8.99
C LEU A 636 -22.89 12.29 9.84
N GLU A 637 -22.01 11.32 10.08
CA GLU A 637 -22.28 10.16 10.94
C GLU A 637 -22.53 10.59 12.39
N ARG A 638 -21.72 11.50 12.96
CA ARG A 638 -21.93 12.06 14.31
C ARG A 638 -23.25 12.82 14.44
N ARG A 639 -23.69 13.51 13.39
CA ARG A 639 -24.99 14.20 13.38
C ARG A 639 -26.15 13.20 13.29
N ARG A 640 -26.00 12.13 12.50
CA ARG A 640 -27.01 11.07 12.38
C ARG A 640 -27.14 10.24 13.64
N SER A 641 -26.04 9.88 14.30
CA SER A 641 -26.09 9.15 15.57
C SER A 641 -26.76 9.95 16.68
N ARG A 642 -26.58 11.27 16.70
CA ARG A 642 -27.31 12.19 17.59
C ARG A 642 -28.80 12.33 17.24
N ALA A 643 -29.15 12.30 15.95
CA ALA A 643 -30.54 12.41 15.49
C ALA A 643 -31.33 11.09 15.66
N GLY A 644 -30.65 9.94 15.64
CA GLY A 644 -31.25 8.60 15.78
C GLY A 644 -31.63 8.20 17.21
N GLY A 645 -31.65 9.12 18.17
CA GLY A 645 -32.13 8.86 19.53
C GLY A 645 -31.23 7.97 20.39
N ALA A 646 -30.04 7.59 19.93
CA ALA A 646 -29.03 6.99 20.79
C ALA A 646 -28.50 8.09 21.73
N ARG A 647 -29.14 8.24 22.90
CA ARG A 647 -28.55 8.98 24.01
C ARG A 647 -27.13 8.44 24.20
N PRO A 648 -26.12 9.31 24.38
CA PRO A 648 -24.86 8.88 24.95
C PRO A 648 -25.15 8.55 26.41
N ASP A 649 -25.84 7.42 26.66
CA ASP A 649 -25.96 6.92 28.01
C ASP A 649 -24.56 6.67 28.51
N ALA A 650 -24.36 7.21 29.71
CA ALA A 650 -23.13 7.46 30.40
C ALA A 650 -21.99 6.50 30.04
N LEU A 651 -20.79 7.07 29.96
CA LEU A 651 -19.61 6.40 30.49
C LEU A 651 -19.99 5.88 31.87
N VAL A 652 -20.47 4.64 31.96
CA VAL A 652 -20.56 3.95 33.24
C VAL A 652 -19.10 3.85 33.66
N ALA A 653 -18.75 4.57 34.73
CA ALA A 653 -17.44 4.47 35.32
C ALA A 653 -17.14 2.97 35.56
N PRO A 654 -15.89 2.50 35.41
CA PRO A 654 -15.55 1.09 35.56
C PRO A 654 -16.12 0.48 36.85
N GLU A 655 -16.21 1.27 37.91
CA GLU A 655 -16.75 0.84 39.21
C GLU A 655 -18.27 0.60 39.21
N ASP A 656 -19.07 1.44 38.52
CA ASP A 656 -20.53 1.30 38.50
C ASP A 656 -21.00 0.20 37.54
N ALA A 657 -20.22 -0.10 36.50
CA ALA A 657 -20.52 -1.18 35.55
C ALA A 657 -20.28 -2.55 36.19
N VAL A 658 -19.26 -2.66 37.05
CA VAL A 658 -18.91 -3.88 37.77
C VAL A 658 -19.90 -4.15 38.90
N VAL A 659 -20.43 -3.11 39.57
CA VAL A 659 -21.46 -3.26 40.63
C VAL A 659 -22.85 -3.54 40.03
N ALA A 660 -23.22 -2.89 38.92
CA ALA A 660 -24.47 -3.21 38.22
C ALA A 660 -24.44 -4.59 37.55
N GLN A 661 -23.29 -4.99 36.98
CA GLN A 661 -23.09 -6.36 36.48
C GLN A 661 -23.04 -7.39 37.60
N ALA A 662 -22.47 -7.09 38.77
CA ALA A 662 -22.53 -7.99 39.93
C ALA A 662 -23.98 -8.25 40.41
N GLY A 663 -24.85 -7.24 40.32
CA GLY A 663 -26.29 -7.39 40.60
C GLY A 663 -27.03 -8.22 39.54
N GLU A 664 -26.71 -8.05 38.25
CA GLU A 664 -27.25 -8.88 37.16
C GLU A 664 -26.69 -10.31 37.14
N ILE A 665 -25.47 -10.56 37.62
CA ILE A 665 -24.86 -11.89 37.71
C ILE A 665 -25.64 -12.83 38.64
N VAL A 666 -26.33 -12.30 39.66
CA VAL A 666 -27.16 -13.09 40.58
C VAL A 666 -28.56 -13.36 40.01
N ALA A 667 -29.09 -12.47 39.17
CA ALA A 667 -30.42 -12.62 38.56
C ALA A 667 -30.41 -13.42 37.24
N ASP A 668 -29.35 -13.32 36.44
CA ASP A 668 -29.21 -13.97 35.12
C ASP A 668 -28.70 -15.41 35.21
N ALA A 669 -28.14 -15.82 36.35
CA ALA A 669 -27.85 -17.23 36.65
C ALA A 669 -29.12 -18.11 36.68
N ALA A 670 -30.31 -17.50 36.88
CA ALA A 670 -31.60 -18.17 36.83
C ALA A 670 -32.25 -18.17 35.42
N ALA A 671 -31.76 -17.35 34.48
CA ALA A 671 -32.33 -17.21 33.13
C ALA A 671 -31.44 -17.78 32.01
N ALA A 672 -30.14 -17.97 32.26
CA ALA A 672 -29.21 -18.62 31.34
C ALA A 672 -29.31 -20.16 31.39
N THR A 673 -30.49 -20.71 31.13
CA THR A 673 -30.65 -22.15 30.89
C THR A 673 -31.00 -22.39 29.43
N SER A 674 -30.26 -23.29 28.80
CA SER A 674 -30.43 -23.84 27.43
C SER A 674 -29.75 -23.10 26.26
N VAL A 675 -28.41 -23.04 26.28
CA VAL A 675 -27.69 -23.44 25.06
C VAL A 675 -27.76 -24.97 25.05
N PRO A 676 -28.37 -25.63 24.05
CA PRO A 676 -28.36 -27.09 23.97
C PRO A 676 -26.90 -27.55 23.94
N ALA A 677 -26.48 -28.31 24.95
CA ALA A 677 -25.15 -28.90 24.97
C ALA A 677 -25.05 -29.85 23.77
N VAL A 678 -24.15 -29.55 22.84
CA VAL A 678 -23.82 -30.50 21.77
C VAL A 678 -23.07 -31.65 22.44
N ALA A 679 -23.64 -32.85 22.39
CA ALA A 679 -22.96 -34.04 22.92
C ALA A 679 -21.65 -34.25 22.14
N PHE A 680 -20.52 -34.14 22.83
CA PHE A 680 -19.25 -34.65 22.33
C PHE A 680 -19.40 -36.16 22.20
N GLY A 681 -19.11 -36.74 21.03
CA GLY A 681 -19.09 -38.20 20.91
C GLY A 681 -18.10 -38.79 21.91
N ASP A 682 -18.41 -39.95 22.49
CA ASP A 682 -17.59 -40.70 23.46
C ASP A 682 -16.21 -41.19 22.92
N GLY A 683 -15.70 -40.57 21.85
CA GLY A 683 -14.40 -40.88 21.29
C GLY A 683 -13.28 -40.24 22.11
N ASP A 684 -12.41 -41.09 22.66
CA ASP A 684 -11.16 -40.69 23.35
C ASP A 684 -10.07 -40.19 22.36
N GLU A 685 -10.40 -40.18 21.06
CA GLU A 685 -9.45 -39.84 19.99
C GLU A 685 -9.24 -38.31 19.89
N PRO A 686 -7.99 -37.82 19.92
CA PRO A 686 -7.71 -36.40 19.97
C PRO A 686 -8.12 -35.66 18.69
N VAL A 687 -8.85 -34.55 18.84
CA VAL A 687 -9.29 -33.73 17.71
C VAL A 687 -8.14 -32.94 17.08
N LEU A 688 -7.09 -32.59 17.83
CA LEU A 688 -5.85 -32.03 17.30
C LEU A 688 -4.67 -32.86 17.78
N THR A 689 -3.84 -33.31 16.84
CA THR A 689 -2.61 -34.07 17.13
C THR A 689 -1.42 -33.35 16.50
N VAL A 690 -0.37 -33.15 17.29
CA VAL A 690 0.91 -32.58 16.87
C VAL A 690 2.00 -33.60 17.19
N ARG A 691 2.85 -33.92 16.22
CA ARG A 691 3.95 -34.88 16.38
C ARG A 691 5.27 -34.29 15.89
N ASP A 692 6.30 -34.36 16.73
CA ASP A 692 7.69 -33.99 16.45
C ASP A 692 7.86 -32.60 15.83
N LEU A 693 7.00 -31.67 16.24
CA LEU A 693 6.96 -30.32 15.69
C LEU A 693 8.24 -29.57 16.04
N THR A 694 8.98 -29.16 15.02
CA THR A 694 10.26 -28.48 15.18
C THR A 694 10.29 -27.19 14.37
N VAL A 695 10.72 -26.09 15.00
CA VAL A 695 10.77 -24.75 14.39
C VAL A 695 12.13 -24.12 14.60
N ARG A 696 12.75 -23.66 13.50
CA ARG A 696 14.05 -23.00 13.52
C ARG A 696 13.98 -21.61 12.87
N TYR A 697 14.52 -20.61 13.56
CA TYR A 697 14.69 -19.25 13.04
C TYR A 697 16.17 -18.92 12.95
N GLY A 698 16.72 -18.92 11.73
CA GLY A 698 18.15 -18.75 11.53
C GLY A 698 18.93 -19.83 12.31
N GLY A 699 19.80 -19.42 13.23
CA GLY A 699 20.55 -20.34 14.11
C GLY A 699 19.78 -20.82 15.35
N VAL A 700 18.62 -20.25 15.67
CA VAL A 700 17.90 -20.54 16.93
C VAL A 700 16.87 -21.66 16.71
N LEU A 701 16.98 -22.72 17.51
CA LEU A 701 15.96 -23.76 17.62
C LEU A 701 14.90 -23.30 18.63
N ALA A 702 13.74 -22.89 18.14
CA ALA A 702 12.71 -22.24 18.94
C ALA A 702 11.64 -23.21 19.47
N VAL A 703 11.44 -24.33 18.79
CA VAL A 703 10.65 -25.50 19.24
C VAL A 703 11.40 -26.74 18.80
N ASP A 704 11.58 -27.70 19.69
CA ASP A 704 12.38 -28.92 19.48
C ASP A 704 11.52 -30.17 19.75
N ASN A 705 11.13 -30.86 18.68
CA ASN A 705 10.37 -32.12 18.72
C ASN A 705 9.14 -32.11 19.64
N LEU A 706 8.33 -31.06 19.54
CA LEU A 706 7.10 -30.92 20.34
C LEU A 706 6.01 -31.88 19.85
N SER A 707 5.53 -32.72 20.75
CA SER A 707 4.37 -33.60 20.54
C SER A 707 3.29 -33.29 21.59
N LEU A 708 2.06 -33.04 21.15
CA LEU A 708 0.90 -32.80 22.01
C LEU A 708 -0.40 -33.27 21.35
N SER A 709 -1.40 -33.58 22.16
CA SER A 709 -2.73 -34.00 21.72
C SER A 709 -3.80 -33.21 22.48
N VAL A 710 -4.86 -32.79 21.78
CA VAL A 710 -5.97 -32.05 22.37
C VAL A 710 -7.24 -32.89 22.22
N PRO A 711 -7.80 -33.42 23.33
CA PRO A 711 -9.03 -34.20 23.30
C PRO A 711 -10.25 -33.33 22.94
N PRO A 712 -11.30 -33.90 22.31
CA PRO A 712 -12.51 -33.16 21.98
C PRO A 712 -13.20 -32.60 23.23
N GLY A 713 -13.69 -31.37 23.14
CA GLY A 713 -14.47 -30.73 24.21
C GLY A 713 -13.69 -30.41 25.48
N ARG A 714 -12.35 -30.39 25.42
CA ARG A 714 -11.49 -29.93 26.53
C ARG A 714 -10.90 -28.55 26.26
N ILE A 715 -10.54 -27.87 27.34
CA ILE A 715 -9.68 -26.68 27.35
C ILE A 715 -8.29 -27.12 27.79
N VAL A 716 -7.34 -27.15 26.85
CA VAL A 716 -5.95 -27.54 27.11
C VAL A 716 -5.08 -26.30 27.20
N GLY A 717 -4.26 -26.20 28.25
CA GLY A 717 -3.29 -25.14 28.45
C GLY A 717 -1.91 -25.50 27.89
N LEU A 718 -1.23 -24.55 27.23
CA LEU A 718 0.18 -24.63 26.89
C LEU A 718 0.92 -23.47 27.58
N ILE A 719 1.58 -23.78 28.70
CA ILE A 719 2.25 -22.79 29.54
C ILE A 719 3.78 -22.95 29.48
N GLY A 720 4.51 -22.08 30.17
CA GLY A 720 5.97 -22.05 30.20
C GLY A 720 6.52 -20.62 30.38
N PRO A 721 7.81 -20.46 30.71
CA PRO A 721 8.47 -19.16 30.81
C PRO A 721 8.43 -18.33 29.52
N ASN A 722 8.75 -17.04 29.62
CA ASN A 722 8.92 -16.18 28.45
C ASN A 722 10.08 -16.67 27.60
N GLY A 723 9.85 -16.82 26.29
CA GLY A 723 10.85 -17.37 25.37
C GLY A 723 10.87 -18.91 25.28
N ALA A 724 10.03 -19.63 26.04
CA ALA A 724 9.99 -21.10 26.03
C ALA A 724 9.52 -21.75 24.71
N GLY A 725 9.04 -20.97 23.74
CA GLY A 725 8.58 -21.49 22.44
C GLY A 725 7.06 -21.61 22.26
N LYS A 726 6.25 -21.25 23.26
CA LYS A 726 4.77 -21.36 23.26
C LYS A 726 4.10 -20.77 22.02
N THR A 727 4.29 -19.46 21.81
CA THR A 727 3.77 -18.74 20.64
C THR A 727 4.31 -19.38 19.36
N THR A 728 5.58 -19.82 19.34
CA THR A 728 6.23 -20.50 18.19
C THR A 728 5.54 -21.79 17.80
N ALA A 729 5.21 -22.63 18.78
CA ALA A 729 4.41 -23.83 18.55
C ALA A 729 3.04 -23.47 17.96
N ILE A 730 2.36 -22.51 18.57
CA ILE A 730 1.01 -22.08 18.19
C ILE A 730 0.96 -21.48 16.75
N ASP A 731 1.97 -20.71 16.32
CA ASP A 731 2.07 -20.26 14.91
C ASP A 731 2.40 -21.40 13.95
N ALA A 732 3.20 -22.39 14.37
CA ALA A 732 3.52 -23.54 13.52
C ALA A 732 2.31 -24.47 13.33
N ILE A 733 1.53 -24.71 14.39
CA ILE A 733 0.26 -25.46 14.33
C ILE A 733 -0.75 -24.77 13.40
N SER A 734 -0.78 -23.45 13.40
CA SER A 734 -1.69 -22.66 12.55
C SER A 734 -1.12 -22.29 11.16
N GLY A 735 0.12 -22.68 10.85
CA GLY A 735 0.76 -22.52 9.54
C GLY A 735 1.40 -21.15 9.29
N PHE A 736 1.49 -20.29 10.31
CA PHE A 736 2.15 -18.98 10.24
C PHE A 736 3.67 -19.04 10.47
N ALA A 737 4.19 -20.17 10.95
CA ALA A 737 5.61 -20.48 10.99
C ALA A 737 5.91 -21.75 10.20
N ARG A 738 7.03 -21.77 9.46
CA ARG A 738 7.53 -23.00 8.83
C ARG A 738 8.04 -23.94 9.90
N ALA A 739 7.63 -25.19 9.83
CA ALA A 739 7.99 -26.24 10.77
C ALA A 739 8.21 -27.58 10.05
N THR A 740 8.96 -28.47 10.69
CA THR A 740 8.98 -29.91 10.37
C THR A 740 8.16 -30.67 11.42
N GLY A 741 7.82 -31.93 11.15
CA GLY A 741 6.87 -32.72 11.95
C GLY A 741 5.47 -32.75 11.30
N SER A 742 4.46 -33.23 12.03
CA SER A 742 3.10 -33.34 11.52
C SER A 742 2.05 -32.71 12.44
N VAL A 743 1.04 -32.09 11.85
CA VAL A 743 -0.13 -31.52 12.54
C VAL A 743 -1.39 -32.06 11.87
N ALA A 744 -2.25 -32.75 12.61
CA ALA A 744 -3.51 -33.29 12.11
C ALA A 744 -4.71 -32.78 12.92
N LEU A 745 -5.82 -32.50 12.25
CA LEU A 745 -7.08 -32.05 12.84
C LEU A 745 -8.22 -32.98 12.41
N ALA A 746 -8.83 -33.71 13.35
CA ALA A 746 -9.85 -34.72 13.08
C ALA A 746 -9.44 -35.65 11.92
N GLU A 747 -8.27 -36.30 12.07
CA GLU A 747 -7.59 -37.16 11.09
C GLU A 747 -7.07 -36.46 9.81
N GLN A 748 -7.47 -35.23 9.53
CA GLN A 748 -6.99 -34.49 8.36
C GLN A 748 -5.58 -33.91 8.62
N ASP A 749 -4.60 -34.30 7.81
CA ASP A 749 -3.26 -33.70 7.85
C ASP A 749 -3.30 -32.23 7.39
N LEU A 750 -2.81 -31.34 8.26
CA LEU A 750 -2.71 -29.90 8.03
C LEU A 750 -1.29 -29.46 7.65
N SER A 751 -0.30 -30.35 7.71
CA SER A 751 1.13 -30.02 7.68
C SER A 751 1.54 -29.23 6.43
N VAL A 752 0.96 -29.56 5.27
CA VAL A 752 1.24 -28.89 3.97
C VAL A 752 0.27 -27.75 3.64
N LEU A 753 -0.81 -27.59 4.41
CA LEU A 753 -1.85 -26.59 4.15
C LEU A 753 -1.41 -25.19 4.58
N ARG A 754 -1.81 -24.18 3.80
CA ARG A 754 -1.60 -22.75 4.12
C ARG A 754 -2.53 -22.34 5.27
N PRO A 755 -2.24 -21.23 6.01
CA PRO A 755 -3.04 -20.81 7.16
C PRO A 755 -4.55 -20.74 6.93
N HIS A 756 -4.98 -20.08 5.85
CA HIS A 756 -6.39 -19.95 5.52
C HIS A 756 -7.08 -21.28 5.17
N GLU A 757 -6.32 -22.28 4.71
CA GLU A 757 -6.82 -23.63 4.42
C GLU A 757 -6.96 -24.44 5.70
N ARG A 758 -6.01 -24.32 6.64
CA ARG A 758 -6.12 -24.90 8.00
C ARG A 758 -7.33 -24.35 8.74
N VAL A 759 -7.59 -23.05 8.59
CA VAL A 759 -8.78 -22.42 9.17
C VAL A 759 -10.07 -22.94 8.55
N ARG A 760 -10.08 -23.09 7.22
CA ARG A 760 -11.21 -23.72 6.51
C ARG A 760 -11.35 -25.21 6.78
N ALA A 761 -10.34 -25.91 7.29
CA ALA A 761 -10.45 -27.29 7.75
C ALA A 761 -11.13 -27.40 9.14
N GLY A 762 -11.15 -26.31 9.91
CA GLY A 762 -11.80 -26.26 11.22
C GLY A 762 -10.92 -25.73 12.35
N LEU A 763 -9.77 -25.13 12.06
CA LEU A 763 -8.91 -24.50 13.06
C LEU A 763 -9.28 -23.02 13.25
N GLY A 764 -9.61 -22.58 14.46
CA GLY A 764 -9.75 -21.17 14.81
C GLY A 764 -8.46 -20.65 15.44
N ARG A 765 -8.14 -19.36 15.27
CA ARG A 765 -6.95 -18.76 15.90
C ARG A 765 -7.16 -17.28 16.26
N THR A 766 -6.68 -16.90 17.44
CA THR A 766 -6.37 -15.50 17.80
C THR A 766 -4.85 -15.27 17.91
N PHE A 767 -4.43 -14.00 18.01
CA PHE A 767 -3.02 -13.61 18.18
C PHE A 767 -2.86 -12.80 19.46
N GLN A 768 -1.66 -12.83 20.04
CA GLN A 768 -1.27 -12.07 21.23
C GLN A 768 -1.56 -10.57 21.09
N ALA A 769 -1.17 -9.96 19.97
CA ALA A 769 -1.60 -8.60 19.64
C ALA A 769 -3.02 -8.65 19.07
N ILE A 770 -3.91 -7.84 19.61
CA ILE A 770 -5.28 -7.73 19.10
C ILE A 770 -5.27 -7.11 17.70
N GLU A 771 -5.39 -7.95 16.68
CA GLU A 771 -5.36 -7.58 15.26
C GLU A 771 -6.79 -7.42 14.71
N LEU A 772 -7.57 -6.47 15.25
CA LEU A 772 -8.89 -6.10 14.73
C LEU A 772 -8.80 -5.15 13.53
N TYR A 773 -9.86 -5.12 12.74
CA TYR A 773 -10.02 -4.21 11.62
C TYR A 773 -10.67 -2.92 12.13
N GLU A 774 -9.84 -1.96 12.52
CA GLU A 774 -10.24 -0.69 13.15
C GLU A 774 -11.28 0.12 12.34
N ASP A 775 -11.23 0.00 11.00
CA ASP A 775 -12.14 0.69 10.07
C ASP A 775 -13.52 0.03 9.95
N LEU A 776 -13.70 -1.15 10.52
CA LEU A 776 -14.91 -1.95 10.43
C LEU A 776 -15.67 -1.93 11.77
N SER A 777 -17.01 -2.03 11.70
CA SER A 777 -17.81 -2.26 12.91
C SER A 777 -17.50 -3.63 13.53
N VAL A 778 -17.93 -3.85 14.77
CA VAL A 778 -17.84 -5.18 15.42
C VAL A 778 -18.49 -6.27 14.57
N ARG A 779 -19.70 -6.01 14.06
CA ARG A 779 -20.44 -6.91 13.18
C ARG A 779 -19.67 -7.19 11.89
N GLU A 780 -19.08 -6.17 11.27
CA GLU A 780 -18.26 -6.34 10.07
C GLU A 780 -17.00 -7.16 10.38
N ASN A 781 -16.32 -6.90 11.50
CA ASN A 781 -15.16 -7.68 11.94
C ASN A 781 -15.48 -9.16 12.08
N VAL A 782 -16.57 -9.49 12.78
CA VAL A 782 -17.00 -10.88 12.97
C VAL A 782 -17.40 -11.49 11.63
N SER A 783 -18.14 -10.77 10.77
CA SER A 783 -18.61 -11.30 9.48
C SER A 783 -17.51 -11.78 8.52
N VAL A 784 -16.27 -11.28 8.67
CA VAL A 784 -15.10 -11.76 7.89
C VAL A 784 -14.82 -13.24 8.17
N GLY A 785 -14.98 -13.66 9.44
CA GLY A 785 -14.78 -15.04 9.90
C GLY A 785 -15.73 -16.07 9.29
N LEU A 786 -16.88 -15.63 8.76
CA LEU A 786 -17.80 -16.51 8.01
C LEU A 786 -17.14 -17.12 6.77
N THR A 787 -16.03 -16.54 6.28
CA THR A 787 -15.24 -17.12 5.18
C THR A 787 -14.62 -18.47 5.57
N ALA A 788 -14.29 -18.67 6.85
CA ALA A 788 -13.73 -19.91 7.37
C ALA A 788 -14.73 -21.07 7.39
N GLY A 789 -15.99 -20.78 7.66
CA GLY A 789 -17.06 -21.77 7.87
C GLY A 789 -17.94 -22.05 6.66
N ALA A 790 -17.65 -21.48 5.48
CA ALA A 790 -18.54 -21.53 4.31
C ALA A 790 -18.97 -22.96 3.91
N SER A 791 -18.10 -23.96 4.08
CA SER A 791 -18.38 -25.37 3.80
C SER A 791 -19.03 -26.14 4.96
N ARG A 792 -18.99 -25.61 6.19
CA ARG A 792 -19.59 -26.19 7.41
C ARG A 792 -20.93 -25.54 7.78
N ARG A 793 -21.46 -24.72 6.89
CA ARG A 793 -22.70 -23.97 7.11
C ARG A 793 -23.90 -24.90 7.02
N GLU A 794 -24.82 -24.79 7.96
CA GLU A 794 -26.09 -25.52 7.90
C GLU A 794 -26.94 -25.02 6.73
N ALA A 795 -27.64 -25.95 6.08
CA ALA A 795 -28.61 -25.61 5.06
C ALA A 795 -29.74 -24.77 5.71
N GLY A 796 -29.94 -23.54 5.22
CA GLY A 796 -31.00 -22.64 5.70
C GLY A 796 -30.57 -21.55 6.68
N SER A 797 -29.35 -21.58 7.26
CA SER A 797 -28.89 -20.48 8.13
C SER A 797 -28.59 -19.21 7.33
N SER A 798 -29.05 -18.05 7.80
CA SER A 798 -28.60 -16.76 7.25
C SER A 798 -27.24 -16.39 7.84
N ARG A 799 -26.36 -15.79 7.01
CA ARG A 799 -25.07 -15.22 7.48
C ARG A 799 -25.26 -14.21 8.60
N SER A 800 -26.39 -13.49 8.56
CA SER A 800 -26.74 -12.50 9.59
C SER A 800 -27.02 -13.17 10.93
N ASP A 801 -27.72 -14.31 10.91
CA ASP A 801 -28.14 -15.03 12.12
C ASP A 801 -26.94 -15.67 12.81
N GLU A 802 -26.00 -16.23 12.05
CA GLU A 802 -24.75 -16.79 12.58
C GLU A 802 -23.90 -15.73 13.30
N VAL A 803 -23.79 -14.52 12.70
CA VAL A 803 -23.09 -13.40 13.33
C VAL A 803 -23.84 -12.93 14.57
N ALA A 804 -25.16 -12.78 14.49
CA ALA A 804 -25.98 -12.36 15.63
C ALA A 804 -25.88 -13.34 16.81
N ALA A 805 -25.95 -14.65 16.55
CA ALA A 805 -25.80 -15.69 17.56
C ALA A 805 -24.41 -15.66 18.21
N THR A 806 -23.35 -15.50 17.41
CA THR A 806 -21.98 -15.39 17.94
C THR A 806 -21.79 -14.14 18.80
N LEU A 807 -22.36 -13.00 18.36
CA LEU A 807 -22.33 -11.76 19.14
C LEU A 807 -23.12 -11.90 20.45
N ALA A 808 -24.27 -12.59 20.44
CA ALA A 808 -25.05 -12.84 21.63
C ALA A 808 -24.32 -13.75 22.64
N LEU A 809 -23.71 -14.84 22.17
CA LEU A 809 -22.91 -15.78 22.99
C LEU A 809 -21.80 -15.04 23.77
N LEU A 810 -21.17 -14.06 23.12
CA LEU A 810 -20.08 -13.27 23.68
C LEU A 810 -20.52 -11.93 24.27
N ARG A 811 -21.83 -11.68 24.41
CA ARG A 811 -22.41 -10.45 24.97
C ARG A 811 -21.95 -9.16 24.27
N LEU A 812 -21.75 -9.21 22.95
CA LEU A 812 -21.31 -8.10 22.09
C LEU A 812 -22.44 -7.39 21.32
N THR A 813 -23.69 -7.81 21.49
CA THR A 813 -24.84 -7.31 20.72
C THR A 813 -25.02 -5.78 20.83
N ALA A 814 -24.83 -5.21 22.02
CA ALA A 814 -25.01 -3.76 22.25
C ALA A 814 -23.97 -2.88 21.54
N VAL A 815 -22.80 -3.44 21.22
CA VAL A 815 -21.70 -2.74 20.56
C VAL A 815 -21.50 -3.18 19.10
N ALA A 816 -22.42 -3.99 18.56
CA ALA A 816 -22.29 -4.64 17.25
C ALA A 816 -22.03 -3.67 16.09
N ASP A 817 -22.62 -2.47 16.15
CA ASP A 817 -22.52 -1.47 15.08
C ASP A 817 -21.51 -0.36 15.39
N ARG A 818 -20.79 -0.45 16.52
CA ARG A 818 -19.70 0.47 16.86
C ARG A 818 -18.40 0.08 16.13
N PRO A 819 -17.55 1.05 15.75
CA PRO A 819 -16.20 0.78 15.26
C PRO A 819 -15.37 0.03 16.31
N ALA A 820 -14.58 -0.96 15.88
CA ALA A 820 -13.75 -1.75 16.77
C ALA A 820 -12.71 -0.93 17.56
N GLY A 821 -12.29 0.22 17.02
CA GLY A 821 -11.32 1.13 17.67
C GLY A 821 -11.87 1.99 18.80
N GLU A 822 -13.18 1.95 19.06
CA GLU A 822 -13.85 2.69 20.13
C GLU A 822 -14.15 1.82 21.36
N LEU A 823 -13.73 0.56 21.35
CA LEU A 823 -14.01 -0.45 22.38
C LEU A 823 -12.92 -0.53 23.47
N SER A 824 -13.29 -1.02 24.65
CA SER A 824 -12.32 -1.37 25.70
C SER A 824 -11.46 -2.57 25.31
N GLN A 825 -10.32 -2.77 25.98
CA GLN A 825 -9.39 -3.86 25.66
C GLN A 825 -10.05 -5.25 25.78
N GLY A 826 -10.78 -5.51 26.88
CA GLY A 826 -11.54 -6.77 27.05
C GLY A 826 -12.60 -7.00 25.98
N GLN A 827 -13.34 -5.95 25.58
CA GLN A 827 -14.30 -6.05 24.48
C GLN A 827 -13.61 -6.37 23.15
N ARG A 828 -12.48 -5.72 22.83
CA ARG A 828 -11.71 -5.98 21.62
C ARG A 828 -11.22 -7.43 21.58
N GLN A 829 -10.82 -7.97 22.72
CA GLN A 829 -10.40 -9.36 22.82
C GLN A 829 -11.55 -10.32 22.50
N LEU A 830 -12.75 -10.08 23.05
CA LEU A 830 -13.92 -10.88 22.70
C LEU A 830 -14.31 -10.76 21.22
N VAL A 831 -14.18 -9.58 20.60
CA VAL A 831 -14.43 -9.43 19.16
C VAL A 831 -13.43 -10.27 18.34
N SER A 832 -12.18 -10.35 18.78
CA SER A 832 -11.15 -11.20 18.15
C SER A 832 -11.54 -12.68 18.22
N ILE A 833 -12.01 -13.13 19.39
CA ILE A 833 -12.51 -14.50 19.62
C ILE A 833 -13.77 -14.75 18.78
N ALA A 834 -14.73 -13.82 18.77
CA ALA A 834 -15.97 -13.89 18.00
C ALA A 834 -15.69 -14.10 16.50
N ARG A 835 -14.73 -13.36 15.94
CA ARG A 835 -14.31 -13.49 14.54
C ARG A 835 -13.72 -14.86 14.23
N ALA A 836 -12.99 -15.48 15.15
CA ALA A 836 -12.49 -16.85 14.96
C ALA A 836 -13.61 -17.89 15.14
N LEU A 837 -14.53 -17.65 16.09
CA LEU A 837 -15.59 -18.58 16.49
C LEU A 837 -16.72 -18.69 15.47
N VAL A 838 -17.12 -17.58 14.84
CA VAL A 838 -18.23 -17.57 13.86
C VAL A 838 -18.00 -18.51 12.68
N GLY A 839 -16.74 -18.87 12.40
CA GLY A 839 -16.35 -19.88 11.40
C GLY A 839 -16.61 -21.33 11.82
N ARG A 840 -17.23 -21.55 12.99
CA ARG A 840 -17.49 -22.84 13.65
C ARG A 840 -16.25 -23.76 13.63
N PRO A 841 -15.15 -23.36 14.31
CA PRO A 841 -13.96 -24.19 14.38
C PRO A 841 -14.21 -25.42 15.28
N ARG A 842 -13.54 -26.53 14.95
CA ARG A 842 -13.45 -27.72 15.83
C ARG A 842 -12.51 -27.45 17.00
N VAL A 843 -11.40 -26.75 16.73
CA VAL A 843 -10.39 -26.38 17.72
C VAL A 843 -10.08 -24.90 17.60
N LEU A 844 -10.18 -24.17 18.70
CA LEU A 844 -9.85 -22.75 18.79
C LEU A 844 -8.52 -22.57 19.53
N LEU A 845 -7.54 -21.99 18.84
CA LEU A 845 -6.22 -21.64 19.38
C LEU A 845 -6.26 -20.22 19.95
N LEU A 846 -5.97 -20.06 21.24
CA LEU A 846 -5.90 -18.77 21.91
C LEU A 846 -4.47 -18.48 22.36
N ASP A 847 -3.95 -17.31 22.02
CA ASP A 847 -2.57 -16.92 22.30
C ASP A 847 -2.58 -15.71 23.24
N GLU A 848 -2.35 -15.96 24.53
CA GLU A 848 -2.40 -15.00 25.66
C GLU A 848 -3.70 -14.17 25.69
N PRO A 849 -4.88 -14.80 25.72
CA PRO A 849 -6.14 -14.08 25.63
C PRO A 849 -6.46 -13.19 26.84
N ALA A 850 -5.83 -13.38 28.01
CA ALA A 850 -5.97 -12.49 29.16
C ALA A 850 -4.89 -11.38 29.21
N GLY A 851 -4.01 -11.32 28.20
CA GLY A 851 -2.93 -10.35 28.14
C GLY A 851 -3.42 -8.89 28.23
N GLY A 852 -3.02 -8.21 29.31
CA GLY A 852 -3.35 -6.80 29.55
C GLY A 852 -4.78 -6.55 30.04
N LEU A 853 -5.49 -7.60 30.48
CA LEU A 853 -6.76 -7.50 31.20
C LEU A 853 -6.51 -7.45 32.72
N ASP A 854 -7.42 -6.83 33.47
CA ASP A 854 -7.42 -6.96 34.93
C ASP A 854 -7.98 -8.30 35.41
N THR A 855 -7.95 -8.56 36.71
CA THR A 855 -8.42 -9.83 37.31
C THR A 855 -9.91 -10.09 37.07
N VAL A 856 -10.75 -9.04 37.10
CA VAL A 856 -12.20 -9.15 36.92
C VAL A 856 -12.51 -9.46 35.46
N GLU A 857 -11.88 -8.72 34.54
CA GLU A 857 -11.97 -8.94 33.09
C GLU A 857 -11.48 -10.35 32.70
N SER A 858 -10.42 -10.85 33.35
CA SER A 858 -9.86 -12.19 33.13
C SER A 858 -10.81 -13.29 33.60
N HIS A 859 -11.43 -13.14 34.77
CA HIS A 859 -12.48 -14.06 35.23
C HIS A 859 -13.69 -14.07 34.30
N TRP A 860 -14.11 -12.90 33.84
CA TRP A 860 -15.22 -12.77 32.91
C TRP A 860 -14.93 -13.42 31.55
N LEU A 861 -13.72 -13.23 31.02
CA LEU A 861 -13.24 -13.94 29.83
C LEU A 861 -13.29 -15.46 30.05
N GLY A 862 -12.82 -15.94 31.20
CA GLY A 862 -12.87 -17.37 31.56
C GLY A 862 -14.28 -17.95 31.50
N GLN A 863 -15.30 -17.23 31.98
CA GLN A 863 -16.70 -17.65 31.85
C GLN A 863 -17.12 -17.75 30.37
N ARG A 864 -16.78 -16.77 29.54
CA ARG A 864 -17.08 -16.82 28.10
C ARG A 864 -16.40 -18.01 27.42
N LEU A 865 -15.17 -18.36 27.80
CA LEU A 865 -14.47 -19.52 27.25
C LEU A 865 -15.15 -20.85 27.62
N ARG A 866 -15.74 -20.97 28.81
CA ARG A 866 -16.58 -22.12 29.17
C ARG A 866 -17.84 -22.20 28.32
N ASP A 867 -18.50 -21.07 28.06
CA ASP A 867 -19.68 -21.02 27.20
C ASP A 867 -19.34 -21.46 25.76
N ILE A 868 -18.18 -21.03 25.24
CA ILE A 868 -17.66 -21.48 23.93
C ILE A 868 -17.42 -23.00 23.94
N ARG A 869 -16.77 -23.53 24.98
CA ARG A 869 -16.56 -24.97 25.14
C ARG A 869 -17.90 -25.73 25.14
N ALA A 870 -18.86 -25.28 25.94
CA ALA A 870 -20.19 -25.88 26.05
C ALA A 870 -20.96 -25.89 24.72
N SER A 871 -20.64 -24.96 23.80
CA SER A 871 -21.20 -24.95 22.44
C SER A 871 -20.62 -26.00 21.48
N GLY A 872 -19.69 -26.85 21.94
CA GLY A 872 -19.10 -27.94 21.15
C GLY A 872 -17.71 -27.65 20.59
N VAL A 873 -17.04 -26.57 21.03
CA VAL A 873 -15.71 -26.17 20.53
C VAL A 873 -14.61 -26.59 21.49
N THR A 874 -13.54 -27.18 20.97
CA THR A 874 -12.34 -27.53 21.75
C THR A 874 -11.37 -26.35 21.80
N ILE A 875 -10.68 -26.11 22.91
CA ILE A 875 -9.80 -24.94 23.07
C ILE A 875 -8.37 -25.39 23.41
N LEU A 876 -7.37 -24.83 22.71
CA LEU A 876 -5.97 -24.86 23.12
C LEU A 876 -5.52 -23.43 23.40
N MET A 877 -5.15 -23.13 24.64
CA MET A 877 -4.81 -21.78 25.09
C MET A 877 -3.37 -21.70 25.58
N VAL A 878 -2.61 -20.75 25.04
CA VAL A 878 -1.34 -20.33 25.62
C VAL A 878 -1.61 -19.20 26.60
N GLU A 879 -1.15 -19.35 27.83
CA GLU A 879 -1.27 -18.33 28.87
C GLU A 879 -0.05 -18.34 29.79
N HIS A 880 0.14 -17.21 30.47
CA HIS A 880 1.10 -17.06 31.56
C HIS A 880 0.42 -16.73 32.90
N ASP A 881 -0.86 -16.34 32.89
CA ASP A 881 -1.65 -16.22 34.12
C ASP A 881 -2.01 -17.61 34.67
N MET A 882 -1.31 -18.01 35.73
CA MET A 882 -1.53 -19.31 36.38
C MET A 882 -2.90 -19.41 37.06
N SER A 883 -3.50 -18.30 37.50
CA SER A 883 -4.81 -18.32 38.15
C SER A 883 -5.91 -18.70 37.16
N LEU A 884 -5.87 -18.12 35.95
CA LEU A 884 -6.79 -18.44 34.87
C LEU A 884 -6.56 -19.86 34.36
N VAL A 885 -5.30 -20.25 34.13
CA VAL A 885 -4.97 -21.58 33.61
C VAL A 885 -5.44 -22.68 34.55
N LEU A 886 -5.10 -22.60 35.84
CA LEU A 886 -5.43 -23.63 36.83
C LEU A 886 -6.94 -23.73 37.10
N SER A 887 -7.70 -22.65 36.87
CA SER A 887 -9.16 -22.62 37.07
C SER A 887 -9.99 -22.99 35.85
N LEU A 888 -9.40 -22.97 34.65
CA LEU A 888 -10.11 -23.15 33.38
C LEU A 888 -9.71 -24.41 32.61
N CYS A 889 -8.42 -24.80 32.65
CA CYS A 889 -7.92 -25.89 31.81
C CYS A 889 -8.21 -27.27 32.42
N ASP A 890 -8.63 -28.22 31.58
CA ASP A 890 -8.78 -29.62 31.96
C ASP A 890 -7.40 -30.33 32.00
N GLU A 891 -6.49 -29.95 31.10
CA GLU A 891 -5.11 -30.45 31.00
C GLU A 891 -4.13 -29.34 30.67
N ILE A 892 -2.86 -29.50 31.06
CA ILE A 892 -1.81 -28.50 30.85
C ILE A 892 -0.53 -29.18 30.35
N HIS A 893 0.05 -28.64 29.28
CA HIS A 893 1.42 -28.90 28.84
C HIS A 893 2.33 -27.74 29.25
N VAL A 894 3.49 -28.05 29.84
CA VAL A 894 4.48 -27.04 30.22
C VAL A 894 5.68 -27.12 29.28
N LEU A 895 6.00 -25.99 28.65
CA LEU A 895 7.10 -25.84 27.72
C LEU A 895 8.27 -25.10 28.35
N ASP A 896 9.50 -25.58 28.14
CA ASP A 896 10.72 -24.86 28.48
C ASP A 896 11.79 -25.09 27.40
N PHE A 897 12.47 -24.01 26.99
CA PHE A 897 13.44 -24.00 25.89
C PHE A 897 13.05 -24.83 24.64
N GLY A 898 11.75 -24.77 24.27
CA GLY A 898 11.22 -25.44 23.09
C GLY A 898 10.81 -26.90 23.29
N LYS A 899 10.92 -27.46 24.50
CA LYS A 899 10.57 -28.85 24.85
C LYS A 899 9.46 -28.93 25.88
N VAL A 900 8.68 -30.01 25.86
CA VAL A 900 7.71 -30.31 26.92
C VAL A 900 8.44 -30.85 28.14
N ILE A 901 8.27 -30.21 29.29
CA ILE A 901 8.87 -30.62 30.57
C ILE A 901 7.88 -31.29 31.53
N ALA A 902 6.58 -31.06 31.34
CA ALA A 902 5.50 -31.68 32.12
C ALA A 902 4.18 -31.68 31.33
N HIS A 903 3.32 -32.67 31.60
CA HIS A 903 1.94 -32.78 31.11
C HIS A 903 1.08 -33.42 32.20
N GLY A 904 -0.12 -32.89 32.43
CA GLY A 904 -1.05 -33.44 33.43
C GLY A 904 -2.20 -32.51 33.75
N THR A 905 -2.94 -32.81 34.81
CA THR A 905 -4.02 -31.96 35.31
C THR A 905 -3.47 -30.70 36.00
N PRO A 906 -4.28 -29.65 36.22
CA PRO A 906 -3.88 -28.50 37.03
C PRO A 906 -3.28 -28.85 38.41
N ALA A 907 -3.78 -29.90 39.05
CA ALA A 907 -3.26 -30.36 40.35
C ALA A 907 -1.86 -30.97 40.21
N ASP A 908 -1.62 -31.75 39.16
CA ASP A 908 -0.32 -32.39 38.88
C ASP A 908 0.73 -31.35 38.53
N ILE A 909 0.39 -30.37 37.68
CA ILE A 909 1.34 -29.33 37.26
C ILE A 909 1.74 -28.43 38.42
N ARG A 910 0.81 -28.12 39.34
CA ARG A 910 1.09 -27.26 40.50
C ARG A 910 2.13 -27.86 41.44
N SER A 911 2.19 -29.18 41.56
CA SER A 911 3.12 -29.90 42.43
C SER A 911 4.38 -30.40 41.69
N HIS A 912 4.49 -30.17 40.38
CA HIS A 912 5.55 -30.74 39.56
C HIS A 912 6.91 -30.03 39.77
N PRO A 913 7.98 -30.73 40.21
CA PRO A 913 9.26 -30.08 40.57
C PRO A 913 9.93 -29.35 39.41
N ALA A 914 9.94 -29.94 38.21
CA ALA A 914 10.53 -29.33 37.02
C ALA A 914 9.81 -28.03 36.60
N VAL A 915 8.50 -27.92 36.87
CA VAL A 915 7.71 -26.72 36.55
C VAL A 915 8.06 -25.60 37.54
N ALA A 916 8.16 -25.92 38.83
CA ALA A 916 8.62 -24.98 39.85
C ALA A 916 10.02 -24.45 39.53
N GLN A 917 10.95 -25.32 39.13
CA GLN A 917 12.31 -24.93 38.76
C GLN A 917 12.35 -24.00 37.53
N ALA A 918 11.55 -24.27 36.50
CA ALA A 918 11.48 -23.44 35.29
C ALA A 918 10.89 -22.05 35.57
N TYR A 919 9.96 -21.91 36.52
CA TYR A 919 9.29 -20.65 36.84
C TYR A 919 9.95 -19.83 37.97
N LEU A 920 10.58 -20.47 38.97
CA LEU A 920 11.15 -19.82 40.15
C LEU A 920 12.69 -19.72 40.12
N GLY A 921 13.36 -20.43 39.21
CA GLY A 921 14.81 -20.52 39.15
C GLY A 921 15.41 -21.46 40.20
N SER A 922 16.64 -21.93 39.97
CA SER A 922 17.30 -22.98 40.77
C SER A 922 17.62 -22.59 42.21
N THR A 923 17.53 -21.32 42.59
CA THR A 923 17.84 -20.84 43.96
C THR A 923 16.70 -21.00 44.97
N HIS A 924 15.46 -21.28 44.53
CA HIS A 924 14.31 -21.49 45.44
C HIS A 924 13.85 -22.96 45.53
N ALA A 925 14.44 -23.86 44.73
CA ALA A 925 14.04 -25.27 44.71
C ALA A 925 14.54 -26.06 45.94
N GLU A 926 15.62 -25.60 46.59
CA GLU A 926 16.18 -26.25 47.79
C GLU A 926 15.30 -26.06 49.05
N GLU A 927 14.43 -25.03 49.09
CA GLU A 927 13.55 -24.79 50.25
C GLU A 927 12.21 -25.55 50.19
N VAL A 928 11.82 -26.12 49.04
CA VAL A 928 10.56 -26.88 48.89
C VAL A 928 10.78 -28.39 49.07
N SER A 929 12.03 -28.86 49.11
CA SER A 929 12.40 -30.25 49.37
C SER A 929 12.84 -30.54 50.81
N ALA A 930 12.65 -29.58 51.73
CA ALA A 930 12.82 -29.75 53.18
C ALA A 930 11.46 -29.60 53.86
#